data_AF-A0A6G0V5M7-F1
#
_entry.id   AF-A0A6G0V5M7-F1
#
_cell.length_a   1.000
_cell.length_b   1.000
_cell.length_c   1.000
_cell.angle_alpha   90.00
_cell.angle_beta   90.00
_cell.angle_gamma   90.00
#
_symmetry.space_group_name_H-M   'P 1'
#
loop_
_entity.id
_entity.type
_entity.pdbx_description
1 polymer ?
#
loop_
_entity_poly.entity_id
_entity_poly.type
_entity_poly.pdbx_seq_one_letter_code
_entity_poly.pdbx_strand_id
1 'polypeptide(L)'
;MDLKEDRTRETKFLKMVDKVQKITCVGAGYVGGPTCAMIAFKCPDIQVTVVDMNKEKIDQWNTDQLPIYEPGLDEIVKQRRGKNLFFSSDIGSAIQSADLIFISVNTPTKTYGRGKGMAPDLKYVESVSRTIAEYSTGPKIVVEKSTLPVKAAQSIKQILKEAEEHNRNQYFQVLSNPEFLAEGTAINDLANPDRVLIGGEDSEEGHKAIGQLVAVYEHWVPRERIITTNTWSSELSKLVANAMLAQRISSINAISAICESTGADVREVAHAVGKDKRIGDRFLNASVGFGGSCFQKDILSLVYLCETLNLQVEANYFASIVEINNHQRRRFADLIISEMFGTVTGKKIAFFGFSFKKNTADTRESSAIHIGKHLLEERAHLCVYDPKVPETVVRNELALVSSKEAVQELVDVFQNPYDAVKNVHSIVILTEWDEFKDYDYEKMFLAMKKPASIFDGRLILDHNKLKKIGFRVFSIGIASTQNPLDEQELTSGSSSINSAFDISDPLFPDGALQSEILSESMIKQLVNALPARTDGYPWVPIYNSVKNGFCLSTLYRKMEPWLDVYSPVLLLVRDDRGGVFGALISDALRQCEHYYGTADACFLFKFTEPENLPDENKDEDLSRSTVSTDLILKCFHWTGKNQFFVDSAREFISIGGGQGKSGLWLDNNLNHGRSQKCETFDNEVLSGEEEFRVQLFEAFGFHM
;
A
#
# COMPACT_ATOMS: atom_id res chain seq x y z
N MET A 1 4.18 -12.80 53.24
CA MET A 1 5.63 -13.14 53.27
C MET A 1 6.34 -12.57 52.03
N ASP A 2 5.59 -12.03 51.07
CA ASP A 2 6.02 -11.63 49.73
C ASP A 2 6.87 -10.35 49.63
N LEU A 3 6.62 -9.33 50.47
CA LEU A 3 7.34 -8.04 50.36
C LEU A 3 8.84 -8.09 50.73
N LYS A 4 9.27 -9.10 51.51
CA LYS A 4 10.70 -9.30 51.82
C LYS A 4 11.40 -10.12 50.74
N GLU A 5 10.70 -11.06 50.09
CA GLU A 5 11.27 -11.87 49.02
C GLU A 5 11.50 -11.05 47.74
N ASP A 6 10.58 -10.13 47.42
CA ASP A 6 10.71 -9.24 46.24
C ASP A 6 11.96 -8.34 46.33
N ARG A 7 12.18 -7.71 47.50
CA ARG A 7 13.39 -6.91 47.77
C ARG A 7 14.71 -7.69 47.66
N THR A 8 14.67 -9.00 47.94
CA THR A 8 15.87 -9.86 47.87
C THR A 8 16.20 -10.23 46.41
N ARG A 9 15.18 -10.28 45.54
CA ARG A 9 15.31 -10.46 44.09
C ARG A 9 15.81 -9.18 43.41
N GLU A 10 15.21 -8.03 43.72
CA GLU A 10 15.64 -6.67 43.32
C GLU A 10 17.16 -6.50 43.52
N THR A 11 17.63 -6.81 44.73
CA THR A 11 19.04 -6.62 45.12
C THR A 11 20.02 -7.54 44.33
N LYS A 12 19.55 -8.67 43.78
CA LYS A 12 20.39 -9.61 43.02
C LYS A 12 20.59 -9.19 41.57
N PHE A 13 19.53 -8.77 40.87
CA PHE A 13 19.65 -8.26 39.50
C PHE A 13 20.52 -6.99 39.47
N LEU A 14 20.26 -6.08 40.41
CA LEU A 14 21.03 -4.84 40.60
C LEU A 14 22.51 -5.05 40.98
N LYS A 15 22.94 -6.27 41.30
CA LYS A 15 24.35 -6.60 41.58
C LYS A 15 25.04 -7.42 40.49
N MET A 16 24.30 -8.01 39.54
CA MET A 16 24.85 -9.01 38.63
C MET A 16 25.16 -8.49 37.22
N VAL A 17 24.46 -7.46 36.71
CA VAL A 17 24.79 -6.84 35.42
C VAL A 17 25.33 -5.43 35.65
N ASP A 18 26.60 -5.34 36.04
CA ASP A 18 27.27 -4.05 36.27
C ASP A 18 27.89 -3.47 34.99
N LYS A 19 28.39 -4.32 34.09
CA LYS A 19 28.86 -3.92 32.77
C LYS A 19 28.62 -5.05 31.77
N VAL A 20 27.94 -4.76 30.66
CA VAL A 20 27.81 -5.69 29.52
C VAL A 20 29.19 -5.91 28.88
N GLN A 21 29.64 -7.16 28.82
CA GLN A 21 30.89 -7.59 28.18
C GLN A 21 30.65 -8.56 27.02
N LYS A 22 29.55 -9.30 27.05
CA LYS A 22 29.17 -10.28 26.03
C LYS A 22 27.78 -9.99 25.48
N ILE A 23 27.71 -9.77 24.18
CA ILE A 23 26.48 -9.56 23.44
C ILE A 23 26.26 -10.76 22.52
N THR A 24 25.07 -11.33 22.57
CA THR A 24 24.61 -12.30 21.57
C THR A 24 23.48 -11.67 20.75
N CYS A 25 23.45 -11.92 19.45
CA CYS A 25 22.34 -11.52 18.59
C CYS A 25 21.78 -12.73 17.86
N VAL A 26 20.50 -13.04 18.10
CA VAL A 26 19.79 -14.11 17.42
C VAL A 26 19.12 -13.54 16.17
N GLY A 27 19.68 -13.88 15.01
CA GLY A 27 19.27 -13.42 13.68
C GLY A 27 20.42 -12.74 12.93
N ALA A 28 21.00 -13.42 11.94
CA ALA A 28 22.13 -12.94 11.15
C ALA A 28 21.68 -12.27 9.83
N GLY A 29 20.55 -11.57 9.85
CA GLY A 29 20.00 -10.87 8.69
C GLY A 29 20.54 -9.46 8.49
N TYR A 30 19.83 -8.66 7.67
CA TYR A 30 20.14 -7.26 7.36
C TYR A 30 20.18 -6.33 8.58
N VAL A 31 19.50 -6.67 9.67
CA VAL A 31 19.50 -5.86 10.90
C VAL A 31 20.59 -6.34 11.86
N GLY A 32 20.52 -7.61 12.28
CA GLY A 32 21.42 -8.16 13.30
C GLY A 32 22.89 -8.16 12.89
N GLY A 33 23.21 -8.54 11.64
CA GLY A 33 24.58 -8.60 11.13
C GLY A 33 25.28 -7.23 11.17
N PRO A 34 24.80 -6.22 10.40
CA PRO A 34 25.39 -4.88 10.40
C PRO A 34 25.41 -4.20 11.77
N THR A 35 24.33 -4.32 12.57
CA THR A 35 24.27 -3.75 13.93
C THR A 35 25.38 -4.32 14.81
N CYS A 36 25.53 -5.65 14.82
CA CYS A 36 26.55 -6.32 15.62
C CYS A 36 27.97 -6.06 15.11
N ALA A 37 28.15 -5.96 13.80
CA ALA A 37 29.42 -5.57 13.21
C ALA A 37 29.82 -4.15 13.65
N MET A 38 28.88 -3.20 13.68
CA MET A 38 29.14 -1.84 14.16
C MET A 38 29.44 -1.81 15.67
N ILE A 39 28.66 -2.51 16.50
CA ILE A 39 28.92 -2.62 17.94
C ILE A 39 30.30 -3.21 18.18
N ALA A 40 30.63 -4.34 17.53
CA ALA A 40 31.94 -4.95 17.67
C ALA A 40 33.05 -4.00 17.21
N PHE A 41 32.85 -3.21 16.16
CA PHE A 41 33.81 -2.23 15.66
C PHE A 41 34.05 -1.07 16.63
N LYS A 42 32.99 -0.52 17.22
CA LYS A 42 33.04 0.64 18.12
C LYS A 42 33.36 0.28 19.58
N CYS A 43 33.15 -0.97 19.98
CA CYS A 43 33.38 -1.48 21.33
C CYS A 43 34.39 -2.65 21.32
N PRO A 44 35.72 -2.39 21.25
CA PRO A 44 36.74 -3.44 21.22
C PRO A 44 36.80 -4.35 22.44
N ASP A 45 36.29 -3.89 23.58
CA ASP A 45 36.24 -4.61 24.84
C ASP A 45 34.97 -5.47 25.00
N ILE A 46 34.02 -5.37 24.07
CA ILE A 46 32.80 -6.19 24.06
C ILE A 46 32.94 -7.33 23.04
N GLN A 47 32.69 -8.55 23.49
CA GLN A 47 32.58 -9.71 22.62
C GLN A 47 31.15 -9.80 22.06
N VAL A 48 31.02 -9.84 20.74
CA VAL A 48 29.74 -9.90 20.02
C VAL A 48 29.65 -11.20 19.24
N THR A 49 28.61 -12.00 19.50
CA THR A 49 28.35 -13.26 18.80
C THR A 49 27.01 -13.20 18.08
N VAL A 50 27.01 -13.26 16.75
CA VAL A 50 25.80 -13.33 15.94
C VAL A 50 25.50 -14.80 15.66
N VAL A 51 24.26 -15.22 15.92
CA VAL A 51 23.81 -16.59 15.71
C VAL A 51 22.57 -16.67 14.84
N ASP A 52 22.45 -17.74 14.06
CA ASP A 52 21.30 -18.00 13.20
C ASP A 52 21.11 -19.51 13.04
N MET A 53 19.87 -19.94 12.84
CA MET A 53 19.54 -21.34 12.52
C MET A 53 19.95 -21.71 11.09
N ASN A 54 20.05 -20.72 10.19
CA ASN A 54 20.53 -20.93 8.84
C ASN A 54 22.07 -21.04 8.84
N LYS A 55 22.56 -22.28 8.86
CA LYS A 55 23.99 -22.58 8.83
C LYS A 55 24.69 -22.05 7.59
N GLU A 56 24.09 -22.16 6.41
CA GLU A 56 24.67 -21.66 5.16
C GLU A 56 24.91 -20.15 5.22
N LYS A 57 23.97 -19.40 5.80
CA LYS A 57 24.11 -17.95 6.01
C LYS A 57 25.23 -17.63 6.99
N ILE A 58 25.36 -18.39 8.08
CA ILE A 58 26.48 -18.25 9.03
C ILE A 58 27.82 -18.57 8.37
N ASP A 59 27.88 -19.61 7.53
CA ASP A 59 29.08 -19.97 6.79
C ASP A 59 29.48 -18.82 5.84
N GLN A 60 28.52 -18.21 5.14
CA GLN A 60 28.77 -17.02 4.30
C GLN A 60 29.33 -15.84 5.11
N TRP A 61 28.74 -15.53 6.28
CA TRP A 61 29.28 -14.50 7.20
C TRP A 61 30.72 -14.77 7.67
N ASN A 62 31.17 -16.02 7.60
CA ASN A 62 32.53 -16.43 7.94
C ASN A 62 33.50 -16.45 6.73
N THR A 63 33.04 -16.07 5.53
CA THR A 63 33.84 -16.02 4.30
C THR A 63 34.10 -14.58 3.82
N ASP A 64 34.86 -14.40 2.74
CA ASP A 64 35.04 -13.07 2.12
C ASP A 64 33.85 -12.62 1.27
N GLN A 65 32.83 -13.45 1.12
CA GLN A 65 31.57 -13.14 0.43
C GLN A 65 30.43 -13.13 1.45
N LEU A 66 30.10 -11.93 1.94
CA LEU A 66 29.01 -11.76 2.90
C LEU A 66 27.65 -12.09 2.27
N PRO A 67 26.68 -12.58 3.07
CA PRO A 67 25.33 -12.92 2.57
C PRO A 67 24.49 -11.71 2.16
N ILE A 68 24.95 -10.50 2.49
CA ILE A 68 24.29 -9.23 2.17
C ILE A 68 25.33 -8.24 1.65
N TYR A 69 24.90 -7.37 0.73
CA TYR A 69 25.71 -6.28 0.22
C TYR A 69 25.31 -4.97 0.88
N GLU A 70 26.26 -4.33 1.55
CA GLU A 70 26.11 -2.98 2.11
C GLU A 70 27.44 -2.23 1.95
N PRO A 71 27.43 -0.99 1.42
CA PRO A 71 28.66 -0.20 1.28
C PRO A 71 29.42 -0.06 2.62
N GLY A 72 30.68 -0.52 2.65
CA GLY A 72 31.56 -0.46 3.82
C GLY A 72 31.40 -1.60 4.83
N LEU A 73 30.41 -2.50 4.68
CA LEU A 73 30.19 -3.59 5.63
C LEU A 73 31.34 -4.61 5.61
N ASP A 74 31.81 -5.00 4.42
CA ASP A 74 32.90 -5.94 4.24
C ASP A 74 34.15 -5.55 5.03
N GLU A 75 34.51 -4.27 4.99
CA GLU A 75 35.70 -3.74 5.68
C GLU A 75 35.55 -3.85 7.20
N ILE A 76 34.38 -3.48 7.73
CA ILE A 76 34.09 -3.55 9.17
C ILE A 76 34.12 -4.99 9.67
N VAL A 77 33.45 -5.90 8.95
CA VAL A 77 33.39 -7.32 9.33
C VAL A 77 34.78 -7.94 9.30
N LYS A 78 35.55 -7.74 8.23
CA LYS A 78 36.92 -8.27 8.11
C LYS A 78 37.85 -7.79 9.22
N GLN A 79 37.70 -6.55 9.69
CA GLN A 79 38.56 -6.01 10.75
C GLN A 79 38.31 -6.63 12.13
N ARG A 80 37.08 -7.09 12.41
CA ARG A 80 36.64 -7.53 13.75
C ARG A 80 36.34 -9.02 13.85
N ARG A 81 36.00 -9.68 12.74
CA ARG A 81 35.71 -11.12 12.69
C ARG A 81 36.89 -11.92 13.24
N GLY A 82 36.62 -12.81 14.19
CA GLY A 82 37.63 -13.62 14.86
C GLY A 82 38.43 -12.90 15.96
N LYS A 83 38.20 -11.60 16.20
CA LYS A 83 38.78 -10.85 17.33
C LYS A 83 37.75 -10.66 18.44
N ASN A 84 36.71 -9.88 18.16
CA ASN A 84 35.60 -9.65 19.08
C ASN A 84 34.22 -9.75 18.39
N LEU A 85 34.18 -10.05 17.09
CA LEU A 85 32.97 -10.39 16.35
C LEU A 85 33.03 -11.86 15.92
N PHE A 86 31.99 -12.62 16.21
CA PHE A 86 31.89 -14.05 15.90
C PHE A 86 30.54 -14.38 15.26
N PHE A 87 30.53 -15.32 14.33
CA PHE A 87 29.31 -15.86 13.71
C PHE A 87 29.25 -17.37 13.97
N SER A 88 28.15 -17.85 14.55
CA SER A 88 28.01 -19.25 14.98
C SER A 88 26.60 -19.79 14.75
N SER A 89 26.48 -21.09 14.54
CA SER A 89 25.18 -21.80 14.55
C SER A 89 24.85 -22.40 15.92
N ASP A 90 25.73 -22.28 16.91
CA ASP A 90 25.50 -22.74 18.29
C ASP A 90 24.79 -21.64 19.10
N ILE A 91 23.46 -21.63 18.96
CA ILE A 91 22.58 -20.65 19.61
C ILE A 91 22.59 -20.83 21.14
N GLY A 92 22.57 -22.07 21.63
CA GLY A 92 22.45 -22.37 23.06
C GLY A 92 23.65 -21.86 23.87
N SER A 93 24.87 -22.18 23.43
CA SER A 93 26.09 -21.71 24.10
C SER A 93 26.24 -20.19 24.04
N ALA A 94 25.83 -19.56 22.94
CA ALA A 94 25.86 -18.10 22.78
C ALA A 94 24.88 -17.40 23.72
N ILE A 95 23.66 -17.93 23.90
CA ILE A 95 22.67 -17.41 24.86
C ILE A 95 23.19 -17.58 26.29
N GLN A 96 23.70 -18.76 26.63
CA GLN A 96 24.16 -19.06 27.99
C GLN A 96 25.25 -18.09 28.46
N SER A 97 26.17 -17.74 27.56
CA SER A 97 27.34 -16.89 27.87
C SER A 97 27.10 -15.38 27.79
N ALA A 98 25.97 -14.92 27.23
CA ALA A 98 25.71 -13.50 26.99
C ALA A 98 25.27 -12.74 28.25
N ASP A 99 25.59 -11.46 28.36
CA ASP A 99 24.98 -10.55 29.33
C ASP A 99 23.74 -9.88 28.73
N LEU A 100 23.82 -9.55 27.43
CA LEU A 100 22.77 -8.91 26.64
C LEU A 100 22.50 -9.71 25.37
N ILE A 101 21.22 -9.95 25.08
CA ILE A 101 20.77 -10.76 23.95
C ILE A 101 19.86 -9.92 23.06
N PHE A 102 20.28 -9.62 21.83
CA PHE A 102 19.42 -9.06 20.80
C PHE A 102 18.56 -10.14 20.15
N ILE A 103 17.27 -9.86 19.96
CA ILE A 103 16.36 -10.61 19.10
C ILE A 103 16.19 -9.81 17.81
N SER A 104 16.71 -10.34 16.70
CA SER A 104 16.69 -9.71 15.38
C SER A 104 16.19 -10.69 14.31
N VAL A 105 15.06 -11.33 14.58
CA VAL A 105 14.41 -12.29 13.68
C VAL A 105 13.32 -11.64 12.84
N ASN A 106 12.97 -12.28 11.73
CA ASN A 106 11.88 -11.81 10.89
C ASN A 106 10.53 -11.97 11.60
N THR A 107 9.64 -11.03 11.36
CA THR A 107 8.20 -11.15 11.66
C THR A 107 7.41 -11.02 10.38
N PRO A 108 7.30 -12.10 9.60
CA PRO A 108 6.59 -12.05 8.33
C PRO A 108 5.11 -11.71 8.57
N THR A 109 4.49 -11.05 7.63
CA THR A 109 3.04 -10.82 7.67
C THR A 109 2.31 -12.16 7.59
N LYS A 110 1.28 -12.34 8.42
CA LYS A 110 0.47 -13.55 8.42
C LYS A 110 -0.22 -13.73 7.07
N THR A 111 -0.11 -14.94 6.50
CA THR A 111 -0.78 -15.30 5.24
C THR A 111 -2.12 -16.01 5.46
N TYR A 112 -2.52 -16.22 6.71
CA TYR A 112 -3.74 -16.93 7.10
C TYR A 112 -4.30 -16.42 8.44
N GLY A 113 -5.57 -16.75 8.70
CA GLY A 113 -6.27 -16.49 9.96
C GLY A 113 -6.48 -15.01 10.27
N ARG A 114 -6.68 -14.69 11.55
CA ARG A 114 -6.94 -13.31 12.00
C ARG A 114 -5.79 -12.37 11.64
N GLY A 115 -6.10 -11.27 10.98
CA GLY A 115 -5.12 -10.29 10.52
C GLY A 115 -4.30 -10.76 9.30
N LYS A 116 -4.81 -11.71 8.51
CA LYS A 116 -4.20 -12.11 7.23
C LYS A 116 -3.90 -10.87 6.38
N GLY A 117 -2.67 -10.77 5.89
CA GLY A 117 -2.20 -9.67 5.04
C GLY A 117 -1.80 -8.39 5.79
N MET A 118 -2.02 -8.32 7.11
CA MET A 118 -1.72 -7.10 7.88
C MET A 118 -0.94 -7.36 9.17
N ALA A 119 -1.37 -8.35 9.96
CA ALA A 119 -0.78 -8.66 11.23
C ALA A 119 0.56 -9.40 11.06
N PRO A 120 1.62 -9.00 11.78
CA PRO A 120 2.86 -9.76 11.82
C PRO A 120 2.72 -11.07 12.61
N ASP A 121 3.42 -12.09 12.15
CA ASP A 121 3.53 -13.40 12.79
C ASP A 121 4.69 -13.40 13.79
N LEU A 122 4.37 -13.52 15.08
CA LEU A 122 5.33 -13.50 16.18
C LEU A 122 5.99 -14.86 16.46
N LYS A 123 5.71 -15.92 15.69
CA LYS A 123 6.22 -17.28 15.96
C LYS A 123 7.73 -17.35 16.17
N TYR A 124 8.52 -16.58 15.41
CA TYR A 124 9.98 -16.59 15.53
C TYR A 124 10.44 -15.85 16.78
N VAL A 125 9.79 -14.75 17.13
CA VAL A 125 10.05 -14.00 18.36
C VAL A 125 9.73 -14.87 19.59
N GLU A 126 8.59 -15.55 19.56
CA GLU A 126 8.20 -16.53 20.59
C GLU A 126 9.22 -17.67 20.68
N SER A 127 9.56 -18.28 19.54
CA SER A 127 10.54 -19.38 19.49
C SER A 127 11.87 -18.98 20.12
N VAL A 128 12.41 -17.81 19.77
CA VAL A 128 13.67 -17.30 20.33
C VAL A 128 13.52 -17.00 21.81
N SER A 129 12.40 -16.43 22.25
CA SER A 129 12.15 -16.15 23.67
C SER A 129 12.14 -17.43 24.51
N ARG A 130 11.53 -18.50 23.99
CA ARG A 130 11.55 -19.83 24.62
C ARG A 130 12.95 -20.42 24.66
N THR A 131 13.73 -20.30 23.60
CA THR A 131 15.15 -20.72 23.58
C THR A 131 15.99 -19.92 24.58
N ILE A 132 15.75 -18.61 24.72
CA ILE A 132 16.43 -17.79 25.75
C ILE A 132 16.09 -18.31 27.15
N ALA A 133 14.82 -18.58 27.44
CA ALA A 133 14.39 -19.15 28.72
C ALA A 133 15.03 -20.52 29.00
N GLU A 134 15.16 -21.38 27.98
CA GLU A 134 15.73 -22.72 28.10
C GLU A 134 17.23 -22.71 28.43
N TYR A 135 18.02 -21.89 27.71
CA TYR A 135 19.49 -21.92 27.82
C TYR A 135 20.08 -20.91 28.82
N SER A 136 19.28 -19.97 29.34
CA SER A 136 19.76 -18.99 30.31
C SER A 136 19.94 -19.60 31.69
N THR A 137 21.10 -19.39 32.31
CA THR A 137 21.39 -19.88 33.67
C THR A 137 21.50 -18.77 34.72
N GLY A 138 21.32 -17.51 34.32
CA GLY A 138 21.48 -16.33 35.16
C GLY A 138 20.80 -15.10 34.57
N PRO A 139 21.03 -13.91 35.15
CA PRO A 139 20.43 -12.67 34.67
C PRO A 139 20.81 -12.31 33.24
N LYS A 140 19.85 -11.83 32.44
CA LYS A 140 20.07 -11.36 31.05
C LYS A 140 19.28 -10.10 30.77
N ILE A 141 19.83 -9.22 29.94
CA ILE A 141 19.07 -8.15 29.27
C ILE A 141 18.68 -8.68 27.89
N VAL A 142 17.39 -8.76 27.59
CA VAL A 142 16.86 -9.20 26.29
C VAL A 142 16.38 -7.97 25.55
N VAL A 143 16.93 -7.72 24.37
CA VAL A 143 16.66 -6.51 23.58
C VAL A 143 16.01 -6.89 22.27
N GLU A 144 14.79 -6.44 22.10
CA GLU A 144 14.06 -6.49 20.85
C GLU A 144 14.66 -5.46 19.88
N LYS A 145 15.18 -5.88 18.72
CA LYS A 145 15.86 -5.01 17.73
C LYS A 145 15.12 -4.86 16.40
N SER A 146 14.23 -5.80 16.10
CA SER A 146 13.53 -5.89 14.82
C SER A 146 12.41 -4.84 14.68
N THR A 147 11.91 -4.66 13.46
CA THR A 147 10.64 -3.96 13.22
C THR A 147 9.49 -4.85 13.71
N LEU A 148 9.11 -4.70 14.98
CA LEU A 148 8.05 -5.50 15.59
C LEU A 148 6.77 -4.71 15.81
N PRO A 149 5.61 -5.40 15.80
CA PRO A 149 4.36 -4.78 16.20
C PRO A 149 4.44 -4.32 17.64
N VAL A 150 3.59 -3.34 17.95
CA VAL A 150 3.21 -3.01 19.31
C VAL A 150 2.73 -4.29 20.02
N LYS A 151 3.30 -4.58 21.21
CA LYS A 151 3.14 -5.77 22.08
C LYS A 151 4.16 -6.90 21.90
N ALA A 152 5.11 -6.83 20.99
CA ALA A 152 6.09 -7.93 20.86
C ALA A 152 6.96 -8.08 22.12
N ALA A 153 7.45 -6.98 22.68
CA ALA A 153 8.16 -6.98 23.96
C ALA A 153 7.28 -7.47 25.11
N GLN A 154 5.97 -7.23 25.07
CA GLN A 154 5.03 -7.78 26.04
C GLN A 154 4.95 -9.32 25.94
N SER A 155 4.89 -9.87 24.72
CA SER A 155 4.93 -11.32 24.50
C SER A 155 6.25 -11.95 24.97
N ILE A 156 7.39 -11.32 24.65
CA ILE A 156 8.72 -11.75 25.13
C ILE A 156 8.71 -11.76 26.67
N LYS A 157 8.28 -10.66 27.29
CA LYS A 157 8.23 -10.51 28.75
C LYS A 157 7.36 -11.59 29.39
N GLN A 158 6.20 -11.90 28.83
CA GLN A 158 5.32 -12.93 29.37
C GLN A 158 6.00 -14.31 29.37
N ILE A 159 6.62 -14.70 28.26
CA ILE A 159 7.33 -15.98 28.15
C ILE A 159 8.49 -16.07 29.13
N LEU A 160 9.28 -15.01 29.24
CA LEU A 160 10.45 -14.99 30.12
C LEU A 160 10.05 -14.96 31.59
N LYS A 161 8.99 -14.23 31.95
CA LYS A 161 8.47 -14.19 33.32
C LYS A 161 7.98 -15.58 33.77
N GLU A 162 7.31 -16.33 32.91
CA GLU A 162 6.92 -17.71 33.20
C GLU A 162 8.16 -18.56 33.51
N ALA A 163 9.29 -18.37 32.81
CA ALA A 163 10.52 -19.10 33.09
C ALA A 163 11.14 -18.73 34.46
N GLU A 164 11.12 -17.46 34.85
CA GLU A 164 11.60 -16.99 36.17
C GLU A 164 10.82 -17.61 37.34
N GLU A 165 9.53 -17.85 37.15
CA GLU A 165 8.68 -18.51 38.14
C GLU A 165 9.11 -19.97 38.38
N HIS A 166 9.60 -20.65 37.34
CA HIS A 166 10.08 -22.03 37.40
C HIS A 166 11.55 -22.15 37.83
N ASN A 167 12.39 -21.14 37.54
CA ASN A 167 13.81 -21.13 37.90
C ASN A 167 14.23 -19.81 38.54
N ARG A 168 14.30 -19.78 39.88
CA ARG A 168 14.65 -18.59 40.68
C ARG A 168 16.07 -18.05 40.47
N ASN A 169 16.91 -18.69 39.65
CA ASN A 169 18.22 -18.18 39.26
C ASN A 169 18.19 -17.38 37.96
N GLN A 170 17.11 -17.45 37.18
CA GLN A 170 16.90 -16.68 35.97
C GLN A 170 16.23 -15.34 36.31
N TYR A 171 16.69 -14.28 35.64
CA TYR A 171 16.15 -12.93 35.75
C TYR A 171 16.31 -12.22 34.41
N PHE A 172 15.26 -11.58 33.91
CA PHE A 172 15.23 -10.97 32.59
C PHE A 172 14.74 -9.53 32.68
N GLN A 173 15.39 -8.66 31.91
CA GLN A 173 14.85 -7.33 31.59
C GLN A 173 14.67 -7.24 30.09
N VAL A 174 13.46 -6.85 29.67
CA VAL A 174 13.11 -6.75 28.25
C VAL A 174 13.13 -5.29 27.82
N LEU A 175 13.97 -4.99 26.83
CA LEU A 175 14.06 -3.67 26.22
C LEU A 175 13.57 -3.72 24.78
N SER A 176 13.01 -2.61 24.30
CA SER A 176 12.82 -2.34 22.87
C SER A 176 13.92 -1.41 22.40
N ASN A 177 14.60 -1.74 21.32
CA ASN A 177 15.59 -0.88 20.69
C ASN A 177 15.46 -0.94 19.17
N PRO A 178 14.46 -0.25 18.58
CA PRO A 178 14.21 -0.33 17.15
C PRO A 178 15.45 0.01 16.31
N GLU A 179 15.53 -0.57 15.12
CA GLU A 179 16.49 -0.14 14.10
C GLU A 179 15.94 1.06 13.31
N PHE A 180 16.81 1.91 12.75
CA PHE A 180 16.44 3.00 11.83
C PHE A 180 17.38 3.08 10.61
N LEU A 181 18.06 1.98 10.29
CA LEU A 181 18.92 1.90 9.13
C LEU A 181 18.09 1.79 7.84
N ALA A 182 18.65 2.28 6.75
CA ALA A 182 18.10 2.06 5.42
C ALA A 182 19.08 1.23 4.59
N GLU A 183 18.57 0.26 3.83
CA GLU A 183 19.41 -0.53 2.93
C GLU A 183 20.15 0.36 1.91
N GLY A 184 21.42 0.06 1.67
CA GLY A 184 22.34 0.85 0.85
C GLY A 184 23.04 1.98 1.61
N THR A 185 22.62 2.31 2.84
CA THR A 185 23.26 3.31 3.72
C THR A 185 23.48 2.78 5.14
N ALA A 186 23.27 1.49 5.39
CA ALA A 186 23.14 0.93 6.74
C ALA A 186 24.36 1.22 7.63
N ILE A 187 25.57 1.14 7.07
CA ILE A 187 26.81 1.40 7.81
C ILE A 187 26.92 2.87 8.25
N ASN A 188 26.56 3.81 7.38
CA ASN A 188 26.56 5.22 7.74
C ASN A 188 25.48 5.53 8.78
N ASP A 189 24.29 4.96 8.62
CA ASP A 189 23.16 5.15 9.54
C ASP A 189 23.48 4.60 10.95
N LEU A 190 24.20 3.48 11.03
CA LEU A 190 24.67 2.89 12.29
C LEU A 190 25.84 3.66 12.92
N ALA A 191 26.74 4.20 12.11
CA ALA A 191 27.89 4.97 12.58
C ALA A 191 27.50 6.37 13.06
N ASN A 192 26.53 7.01 12.38
CA ASN A 192 26.10 8.38 12.62
C ASN A 192 24.56 8.48 12.69
N PRO A 193 23.90 7.80 13.66
CA PRO A 193 22.46 7.80 13.71
C PRO A 193 21.92 9.20 14.03
N ASP A 194 20.78 9.54 13.43
CA ASP A 194 19.99 10.72 13.82
C ASP A 194 19.56 10.60 15.29
N ARG A 195 19.14 9.40 15.69
CA ARG A 195 18.87 9.01 17.07
C ARG A 195 19.02 7.51 17.29
N VAL A 196 19.29 7.12 18.53
CA VAL A 196 19.10 5.77 19.07
C VAL A 196 17.88 5.82 19.99
N LEU A 197 16.94 4.88 19.85
CA LEU A 197 15.75 4.82 20.69
C LEU A 197 15.79 3.56 21.56
N ILE A 198 15.61 3.71 22.87
CA ILE A 198 15.60 2.59 23.83
C ILE A 198 14.35 2.73 24.71
N GLY A 199 13.48 1.73 24.65
CA GLY A 199 12.34 1.54 25.53
C GLY A 199 12.62 0.50 26.60
N GLY A 200 12.19 0.73 27.83
CA GLY A 200 12.20 -0.28 28.88
C GLY A 200 11.09 -0.07 29.90
N GLU A 201 11.12 -0.84 30.98
CA GLU A 201 10.14 -0.72 32.06
C GLU A 201 10.46 0.48 32.95
N ASP A 202 9.40 1.11 33.48
CA ASP A 202 9.49 2.14 34.51
C ASP A 202 9.64 1.47 35.89
N SER A 203 10.79 0.81 36.08
CA SER A 203 11.22 0.17 37.33
C SER A 203 12.72 0.42 37.55
N GLU A 204 13.23 0.17 38.75
CA GLU A 204 14.65 0.34 39.04
C GLU A 204 15.52 -0.57 38.16
N GLU A 205 15.11 -1.83 37.97
CA GLU A 205 15.78 -2.80 37.12
C GLU A 205 15.68 -2.44 35.63
N GLY A 206 14.50 -1.96 35.21
CA GLY A 206 14.28 -1.47 33.85
C GLY A 206 15.21 -0.31 33.52
N HIS A 207 15.29 0.68 34.41
CA HIS A 207 16.23 1.80 34.28
C HIS A 207 17.70 1.34 34.29
N LYS A 208 18.06 0.37 35.12
CA LYS A 208 19.42 -0.20 35.10
C LYS A 208 19.73 -0.89 33.77
N ALA A 209 18.80 -1.69 33.25
CA ALA A 209 18.96 -2.37 31.96
C ALA A 209 19.07 -1.37 30.80
N ILE A 210 18.23 -0.32 30.78
CA ILE A 210 18.35 0.80 29.84
C ILE A 210 19.74 1.41 29.93
N GLY A 211 20.21 1.72 31.15
CA GLY A 211 21.53 2.32 31.38
C GLY A 211 22.68 1.47 30.81
N GLN A 212 22.60 0.14 30.93
CA GLN A 212 23.59 -0.77 30.35
C GLN A 212 23.61 -0.71 28.82
N LEU A 213 22.44 -0.68 28.15
CA LEU A 213 22.39 -0.56 26.70
C LEU A 213 22.81 0.85 26.22
N VAL A 214 22.45 1.91 26.96
CA VAL A 214 22.93 3.27 26.71
C VAL A 214 24.46 3.31 26.74
N ALA A 215 25.09 2.71 27.75
CA ALA A 215 26.55 2.67 27.87
C ALA A 215 27.23 1.98 26.67
N VAL A 216 26.59 0.97 26.07
CA VAL A 216 27.09 0.36 24.82
C VAL A 216 27.09 1.40 23.69
N TYR A 217 25.96 2.07 23.44
CA TYR A 217 25.85 3.05 22.36
C TYR A 217 26.72 4.31 22.58
N GLU A 218 26.94 4.74 23.82
CA GLU A 218 27.77 5.91 24.15
C GLU A 218 29.25 5.77 23.77
N HIS A 219 29.71 4.58 23.38
CA HIS A 219 31.05 4.40 22.81
C HIS A 219 31.24 5.18 21.50
N TRP A 220 30.15 5.51 20.78
CA TRP A 220 30.24 6.30 19.55
C TRP A 220 29.06 7.23 19.29
N VAL A 221 27.92 7.04 19.94
CA VAL A 221 26.74 7.89 19.79
C VAL A 221 26.70 8.90 20.94
N PRO A 222 26.66 10.21 20.66
CA PRO A 222 26.51 11.22 21.70
C PRO A 222 25.22 11.04 22.52
N ARG A 223 25.29 11.24 23.85
CA ARG A 223 24.16 11.01 24.78
C ARG A 223 22.88 11.73 24.35
N GLU A 224 23.00 12.93 23.80
CA GLU A 224 21.89 13.77 23.35
C GLU A 224 21.12 13.17 22.15
N ARG A 225 21.71 12.21 21.43
CA ARG A 225 21.05 11.46 20.36
C ARG A 225 20.48 10.13 20.84
N ILE A 226 20.62 9.78 22.13
CA ILE A 226 20.07 8.56 22.70
C ILE A 226 18.78 8.91 23.46
N ILE A 227 17.64 8.50 22.93
CA ILE A 227 16.32 8.73 23.52
C ILE A 227 15.92 7.51 24.31
N THR A 228 15.61 7.70 25.60
CA THR A 228 15.12 6.65 26.49
C THR A 228 13.64 6.89 26.80
N THR A 229 12.82 5.85 26.72
CA THR A 229 11.36 5.92 26.93
C THR A 229 10.83 4.61 27.50
N ASN A 230 9.51 4.46 27.64
CA ASN A 230 8.92 3.18 27.98
C ASN A 230 8.86 2.24 26.75
N THR A 231 8.77 0.93 26.98
CA THR A 231 8.76 -0.09 25.92
C THR A 231 7.74 0.17 24.81
N TRP A 232 6.51 0.56 25.18
CA TRP A 232 5.41 0.79 24.24
C TRP A 232 5.65 2.01 23.35
N SER A 233 6.09 3.11 23.95
CA SER A 233 6.44 4.32 23.22
C SER A 233 7.59 4.08 22.25
N SER A 234 8.53 3.20 22.58
CA SER A 234 9.61 2.80 21.68
C SER A 234 9.09 2.03 20.45
N GLU A 235 8.31 0.96 20.67
CA GLU A 235 7.73 0.15 19.57
C GLU A 235 6.84 1.00 18.65
N LEU A 236 5.92 1.78 19.23
CA LEU A 236 4.99 2.61 18.46
C LEU A 236 5.72 3.70 17.65
N SER A 237 6.76 4.32 18.23
CA SER A 237 7.53 5.36 17.54
C SER A 237 8.17 4.86 16.25
N LYS A 238 8.57 3.57 16.17
CA LYS A 238 9.12 3.00 14.95
C LYS A 238 8.05 2.85 13.86
N LEU A 239 6.88 2.31 14.20
CA LEU A 239 5.76 2.18 13.25
C LEU A 239 5.32 3.55 12.74
N VAL A 240 5.16 4.52 13.64
CA VAL A 240 4.75 5.88 13.29
C VAL A 240 5.81 6.57 12.43
N ALA A 241 7.11 6.45 12.75
CA ALA A 241 8.16 7.05 11.93
C ALA A 241 8.14 6.51 10.48
N ASN A 242 7.98 5.19 10.31
CA ASN A 242 7.90 4.58 8.98
C ASN A 242 6.61 4.96 8.25
N ALA A 243 5.47 5.05 8.95
CA ALA A 243 4.22 5.55 8.39
C ALA A 243 4.34 7.00 7.92
N MET A 244 4.98 7.89 8.69
CA MET A 244 5.21 9.28 8.30
C MET A 244 6.13 9.42 7.08
N LEU A 245 7.18 8.59 6.98
CA LEU A 245 8.07 8.58 5.81
C LEU A 245 7.32 8.12 4.54
N ALA A 246 6.57 7.02 4.64
CA ALA A 246 5.78 6.51 3.53
C ALA A 246 4.64 7.47 3.15
N GLN A 247 4.01 8.10 4.13
CA GLN A 247 2.96 9.11 3.92
C GLN A 247 3.48 10.25 3.06
N ARG A 248 4.68 10.76 3.30
CA ARG A 248 5.26 11.83 2.46
C ARG A 248 5.39 11.41 0.99
N ILE A 249 5.80 10.15 0.75
CA ILE A 249 5.90 9.59 -0.60
C ILE A 249 4.50 9.46 -1.22
N SER A 250 3.53 8.88 -0.52
CA SER A 250 2.17 8.77 -1.02
C SER A 250 1.52 10.14 -1.25
N SER A 251 1.72 11.11 -0.36
CA SER A 251 1.23 12.47 -0.54
C SER A 251 1.79 13.11 -1.80
N ILE A 252 3.12 13.06 -2.03
CA ILE A 252 3.69 13.64 -3.25
C ILE A 252 3.30 12.87 -4.51
N ASN A 253 3.09 11.55 -4.41
CA ASN A 253 2.56 10.73 -5.50
C ASN A 253 1.10 11.10 -5.82
N ALA A 254 0.25 11.37 -4.83
CA ALA A 254 -1.11 11.87 -5.07
C ALA A 254 -1.08 13.23 -5.80
N ILE A 255 -0.18 14.13 -5.38
CA ILE A 255 0.04 15.42 -6.08
C ILE A 255 0.55 15.20 -7.51
N SER A 256 1.37 14.17 -7.76
CA SER A 256 1.87 13.88 -9.11
C SER A 256 0.74 13.63 -10.12
N ALA A 257 -0.35 12.96 -9.72
CA ALA A 257 -1.51 12.77 -10.59
C ALA A 257 -2.20 14.11 -10.90
N ILE A 258 -2.29 15.02 -9.92
CA ILE A 258 -2.83 16.38 -10.13
C ILE A 258 -1.95 17.16 -11.11
N CYS A 259 -0.63 17.08 -10.96
CA CYS A 259 0.33 17.71 -11.88
C CYS A 259 0.14 17.22 -13.33
N GLU A 260 0.00 15.91 -13.53
CA GLU A 260 -0.26 15.30 -14.84
C GLU A 260 -1.54 15.85 -15.49
N SER A 261 -2.61 16.04 -14.70
CA SER A 261 -3.90 16.54 -15.20
C SER A 261 -3.99 18.05 -15.38
N THR A 262 -3.10 18.82 -14.73
CA THR A 262 -3.19 20.29 -14.70
C THR A 262 -2.08 20.99 -15.48
N GLY A 263 -1.05 20.26 -15.93
CA GLY A 263 0.12 20.83 -16.61
C GLY A 263 1.24 21.30 -15.68
N ALA A 264 1.11 21.11 -14.37
CA ALA A 264 2.19 21.38 -13.42
C ALA A 264 3.28 20.29 -13.46
N ASP A 265 4.47 20.60 -12.94
CA ASP A 265 5.57 19.64 -12.76
C ASP A 265 5.73 19.29 -11.26
N VAL A 266 5.60 18.01 -10.93
CA VAL A 266 5.70 17.54 -9.53
C VAL A 266 7.06 17.86 -8.90
N ARG A 267 8.14 17.94 -9.68
CA ARG A 267 9.48 18.27 -9.19
C ARG A 267 9.54 19.72 -8.73
N GLU A 268 8.91 20.62 -9.47
CA GLU A 268 8.82 22.05 -9.10
C GLU A 268 7.94 22.23 -7.87
N VAL A 269 6.80 21.54 -7.81
CA VAL A 269 5.90 21.55 -6.64
C VAL A 269 6.61 21.00 -5.40
N ALA A 270 7.26 19.84 -5.51
CA ALA A 270 8.03 19.24 -4.43
C ALA A 270 9.17 20.16 -3.96
N HIS A 271 9.86 20.82 -4.90
CA HIS A 271 10.91 21.77 -4.57
C HIS A 271 10.36 22.95 -3.78
N ALA A 272 9.27 23.57 -4.24
CA ALA A 272 8.65 24.71 -3.56
C ALA A 272 8.14 24.34 -2.16
N VAL A 273 7.44 23.22 -2.03
CA VAL A 273 6.93 22.70 -0.74
C VAL A 273 8.09 22.38 0.21
N GLY A 274 9.15 21.75 -0.28
CA GLY A 274 10.31 21.35 0.51
C GLY A 274 11.15 22.51 1.05
N LYS A 275 10.99 23.74 0.52
CA LYS A 275 11.66 24.94 1.06
C LYS A 275 11.09 25.38 2.40
N ASP A 276 9.85 25.01 2.73
CA ASP A 276 9.33 25.23 4.07
C ASP A 276 10.01 24.29 5.06
N LYS A 277 10.84 24.83 5.95
CA LYS A 277 11.61 24.05 6.93
C LYS A 277 10.75 23.23 7.89
N ARG A 278 9.47 23.55 8.05
CA ARG A 278 8.52 22.77 8.87
C ARG A 278 8.14 21.46 8.17
N ILE A 279 8.23 21.42 6.85
CA ILE A 279 7.98 20.25 6.01
C ILE A 279 9.31 19.54 5.72
N GLY A 280 10.34 20.28 5.32
CA GLY A 280 11.62 19.76 4.86
C GLY A 280 11.57 19.16 3.45
N ASP A 281 12.74 18.97 2.85
CA ASP A 281 12.92 18.60 1.43
C ASP A 281 13.08 17.09 1.17
N ARG A 282 13.28 16.28 2.22
CA ARG A 282 13.50 14.84 2.09
C ARG A 282 12.19 14.07 1.89
N PHE A 283 12.25 12.90 1.26
CA PHE A 283 11.09 12.02 1.03
C PHE A 283 9.95 12.68 0.24
N LEU A 284 10.26 13.68 -0.61
CA LEU A 284 9.33 14.36 -1.51
C LEU A 284 9.62 14.04 -2.99
N ASN A 285 10.29 12.92 -3.27
CA ASN A 285 10.51 12.48 -4.64
C ASN A 285 9.34 11.60 -5.06
N ALA A 286 8.54 12.07 -6.02
CA ALA A 286 7.51 11.25 -6.64
C ALA A 286 8.15 10.06 -7.38
N SER A 287 7.46 8.93 -7.39
CA SER A 287 7.92 7.68 -8.01
C SER A 287 6.77 6.78 -8.39
N VAL A 288 7.06 5.68 -9.08
CA VAL A 288 6.08 4.62 -9.42
C VAL A 288 5.44 3.98 -8.18
N GLY A 289 6.06 4.16 -7.01
CA GLY A 289 5.57 3.68 -5.72
C GLY A 289 6.73 3.32 -4.82
N PHE A 290 6.56 3.50 -3.50
CA PHE A 290 7.54 3.00 -2.54
C PHE A 290 7.52 1.47 -2.51
N GLY A 291 8.62 0.87 -2.05
CA GLY A 291 8.75 -0.57 -1.85
C GLY A 291 9.62 -0.88 -0.63
N GLY A 292 10.17 -2.08 -0.59
CA GLY A 292 11.00 -2.57 0.52
C GLY A 292 10.15 -3.23 1.62
N SER A 293 10.81 -4.03 2.47
CA SER A 293 10.11 -4.85 3.46
C SER A 293 9.46 -4.10 4.63
N CYS A 294 9.74 -2.81 4.79
CA CYS A 294 9.37 -2.05 5.98
C CYS A 294 8.08 -1.24 5.81
N PHE A 295 7.96 -0.37 4.79
CA PHE A 295 6.86 0.59 4.73
C PHE A 295 5.47 -0.06 4.69
N GLN A 296 5.18 -0.88 3.68
CA GLN A 296 3.85 -1.47 3.55
C GLN A 296 3.52 -2.37 4.75
N LYS A 297 4.47 -3.19 5.19
CA LYS A 297 4.33 -4.07 6.35
C LYS A 297 4.00 -3.27 7.62
N ASP A 298 4.77 -2.22 7.93
CA ASP A 298 4.64 -1.48 9.18
C ASP A 298 3.35 -0.64 9.20
N ILE A 299 2.94 -0.08 8.05
CA ILE A 299 1.67 0.64 7.93
C ILE A 299 0.50 -0.34 8.11
N LEU A 300 0.50 -1.49 7.44
CA LEU A 300 -0.56 -2.48 7.60
C LEU A 300 -0.60 -3.05 9.02
N SER A 301 0.56 -3.20 9.68
CA SER A 301 0.62 -3.56 11.10
C SER A 301 0.02 -2.47 11.99
N LEU A 302 0.20 -1.19 11.65
CA LEU A 302 -0.41 -0.07 12.36
C LEU A 302 -1.93 0.00 12.14
N VAL A 303 -2.39 -0.21 10.91
CA VAL A 303 -3.82 -0.33 10.57
C VAL A 303 -4.47 -1.44 11.39
N TYR A 304 -3.88 -2.64 11.38
CA TYR A 304 -4.38 -3.77 12.17
C TYR A 304 -4.37 -3.48 13.67
N LEU A 305 -3.36 -2.77 14.18
CA LEU A 305 -3.34 -2.33 15.57
C LEU A 305 -4.54 -1.42 15.87
N CYS A 306 -4.79 -0.40 15.06
CA CYS A 306 -5.94 0.49 15.19
C CYS A 306 -7.27 -0.30 15.20
N GLU A 307 -7.45 -1.24 14.27
CA GLU A 307 -8.64 -2.10 14.22
C GLU A 307 -8.82 -2.90 15.51
N THR A 308 -7.75 -3.51 16.04
CA THR A 308 -7.82 -4.29 17.29
C THR A 308 -8.09 -3.44 18.53
N LEU A 309 -7.87 -2.13 18.44
CA LEU A 309 -8.17 -1.14 19.48
C LEU A 309 -9.53 -0.44 19.26
N ASN A 310 -10.29 -0.84 18.24
CA ASN A 310 -11.56 -0.23 17.82
C ASN A 310 -11.43 1.24 17.38
N LEU A 311 -10.33 1.58 16.69
CA LEU A 311 -10.01 2.91 16.17
C LEU A 311 -10.13 2.94 14.64
N GLN A 312 -11.35 2.82 14.11
CA GLN A 312 -11.57 2.62 12.67
C GLN A 312 -11.21 3.85 11.83
N VAL A 313 -11.44 5.07 12.33
CA VAL A 313 -11.13 6.31 11.59
C VAL A 313 -9.62 6.41 11.37
N GLU A 314 -8.84 6.11 12.39
CA GLU A 314 -7.38 6.09 12.36
C GLU A 314 -6.86 4.95 11.47
N ALA A 315 -7.50 3.77 11.52
CA ALA A 315 -7.18 2.65 10.63
C ALA A 315 -7.33 3.06 9.16
N ASN A 316 -8.46 3.67 8.79
CA ASN A 316 -8.73 4.14 7.43
C ASN A 316 -7.72 5.22 6.99
N TYR A 317 -7.37 6.14 7.89
CA TYR A 317 -6.36 7.17 7.61
C TYR A 317 -5.01 6.55 7.20
N PHE A 318 -4.49 5.60 7.98
CA PHE A 318 -3.22 4.95 7.65
C PHE A 318 -3.32 4.01 6.45
N ALA A 319 -4.47 3.33 6.26
CA ALA A 319 -4.71 2.48 5.09
C ALA A 319 -4.61 3.26 3.77
N SER A 320 -5.10 4.50 3.74
CA SER A 320 -5.04 5.37 2.55
C SER A 320 -3.62 5.58 2.00
N ILE A 321 -2.59 5.50 2.85
CA ILE A 321 -1.19 5.63 2.44
C ILE A 321 -0.81 4.48 1.49
N VAL A 322 -1.25 3.25 1.81
CA VAL A 322 -1.01 2.05 0.99
C VAL A 322 -1.91 2.05 -0.23
N GLU A 323 -3.16 2.48 -0.11
CA GLU A 323 -4.10 2.61 -1.24
C GLU A 323 -3.54 3.54 -2.32
N ILE A 324 -3.05 4.72 -1.94
CA ILE A 324 -2.40 5.65 -2.88
C ILE A 324 -1.18 5.00 -3.54
N ASN A 325 -0.37 4.24 -2.80
CA ASN A 325 0.80 3.57 -3.36
C ASN A 325 0.43 2.50 -4.39
N ASN A 326 -0.63 1.73 -4.12
CA ASN A 326 -1.14 0.72 -5.06
C ASN A 326 -1.78 1.38 -6.29
N HIS A 327 -2.57 2.43 -6.09
CA HIS A 327 -3.14 3.23 -7.17
C HIS A 327 -2.04 3.84 -8.06
N GLN A 328 -0.97 4.38 -7.46
CA GLN A 328 0.18 4.92 -8.19
C GLN A 328 0.84 3.87 -9.11
N ARG A 329 1.03 2.64 -8.62
CA ARG A 329 1.57 1.53 -9.42
C ARG A 329 0.61 1.18 -10.55
N ARG A 330 -0.69 1.07 -10.26
CA ARG A 330 -1.71 0.69 -11.24
C ARG A 330 -1.81 1.73 -12.36
N ARG A 331 -1.99 3.01 -12.03
CA ARG A 331 -2.11 4.08 -13.03
C ARG A 331 -0.87 4.20 -13.92
N PHE A 332 0.31 3.90 -13.40
CA PHE A 332 1.54 3.92 -14.21
C PHE A 332 1.58 2.75 -15.20
N ALA A 333 1.13 1.55 -14.79
CA ALA A 333 0.96 0.44 -15.72
C ALA A 333 -0.11 0.75 -16.78
N ASP A 334 -1.24 1.33 -16.39
CA ASP A 334 -2.31 1.72 -17.31
C ASP A 334 -1.84 2.82 -18.30
N LEU A 335 -1.03 3.77 -17.84
CA LEU A 335 -0.37 4.75 -18.72
C LEU A 335 0.51 4.07 -19.78
N ILE A 336 1.30 3.07 -19.38
CA ILE A 336 2.13 2.30 -20.33
C ILE A 336 1.24 1.63 -21.37
N ILE A 337 0.16 0.96 -20.96
CA ILE A 337 -0.74 0.23 -21.86
C ILE A 337 -1.45 1.20 -22.81
N SER A 338 -2.00 2.29 -22.28
CA SER A 338 -2.71 3.33 -23.03
C SER A 338 -1.81 3.97 -24.09
N GLU A 339 -0.62 4.41 -23.71
CA GLU A 339 0.34 5.05 -24.63
C GLU A 339 0.97 4.07 -25.63
N MET A 340 0.82 2.78 -25.37
CA MET A 340 1.12 1.70 -26.29
C MET A 340 -0.11 1.30 -27.14
N PHE A 341 -1.05 2.23 -27.35
CA PHE A 341 -2.23 2.08 -28.21
C PHE A 341 -3.24 1.03 -27.69
N GLY A 342 -3.40 0.96 -26.37
CA GLY A 342 -4.39 0.08 -25.72
C GLY A 342 -4.07 -1.42 -25.84
N THR A 343 -2.87 -1.80 -26.27
CA THR A 343 -2.47 -3.21 -26.33
C THR A 343 -0.97 -3.39 -26.21
N VAL A 344 -0.55 -4.33 -25.35
CA VAL A 344 0.87 -4.73 -25.18
C VAL A 344 1.10 -6.21 -25.50
N THR A 345 0.10 -6.93 -25.98
CA THR A 345 0.21 -8.35 -26.37
C THR A 345 1.35 -8.58 -27.35
N GLY A 346 2.33 -9.40 -26.95
CA GLY A 346 3.51 -9.73 -27.76
C GLY A 346 4.49 -8.58 -27.96
N LYS A 347 4.25 -7.40 -27.36
CA LYS A 347 5.19 -6.28 -27.39
C LYS A 347 6.28 -6.49 -26.37
N LYS A 348 7.53 -6.31 -26.81
CA LYS A 348 8.70 -6.27 -25.92
C LYS A 348 8.82 -4.93 -25.21
N ILE A 349 8.97 -4.96 -23.89
CA ILE A 349 9.09 -3.81 -22.99
C ILE A 349 10.34 -4.02 -22.12
N ALA A 350 11.31 -3.11 -22.20
CA ALA A 350 12.52 -3.19 -21.39
C ALA A 350 12.28 -2.59 -20.00
N PHE A 351 12.59 -3.34 -18.95
CA PHE A 351 12.60 -2.85 -17.58
C PHE A 351 14.02 -2.49 -17.18
N PHE A 352 14.24 -1.23 -16.81
CA PHE A 352 15.48 -0.78 -16.20
C PHE A 352 15.26 -0.63 -14.69
N GLY A 353 15.84 -1.57 -13.95
CA GLY A 353 15.70 -1.70 -12.51
C GLY A 353 14.62 -2.71 -12.11
N PHE A 354 14.95 -3.53 -11.12
CA PHE A 354 14.05 -4.50 -10.51
C PHE A 354 14.11 -4.45 -8.97
N SER A 355 15.23 -4.02 -8.37
CA SER A 355 15.30 -3.77 -6.93
C SER A 355 14.36 -2.64 -6.52
N PHE A 356 13.92 -2.61 -5.25
CA PHE A 356 12.92 -1.62 -4.81
C PHE A 356 13.46 -0.18 -4.77
N LYS A 357 14.79 -0.03 -4.66
CA LYS A 357 15.57 1.22 -4.69
C LYS A 357 16.98 0.95 -5.21
N LYS A 358 17.74 2.01 -5.52
CA LYS A 358 19.15 1.87 -5.90
C LYS A 358 20.04 1.38 -4.74
N ASN A 359 21.21 0.86 -5.09
CA ASN A 359 22.27 0.41 -4.18
C ASN A 359 21.91 -0.78 -3.27
N THR A 360 20.90 -1.56 -3.63
CA THR A 360 20.53 -2.84 -2.99
C THR A 360 20.12 -3.84 -4.06
N ALA A 361 20.22 -5.13 -3.76
CA ALA A 361 19.67 -6.21 -4.57
C ALA A 361 18.31 -6.69 -4.04
N ASP A 362 17.76 -6.03 -3.01
CA ASP A 362 16.48 -6.42 -2.42
C ASP A 362 15.29 -6.08 -3.33
N THR A 363 14.42 -7.06 -3.49
CA THR A 363 13.24 -7.04 -4.36
C THR A 363 11.94 -7.03 -3.59
N ARG A 364 11.96 -7.17 -2.25
CA ARG A 364 10.75 -7.23 -1.44
C ARG A 364 9.88 -5.99 -1.64
N GLU A 365 8.60 -6.21 -1.97
CA GLU A 365 7.62 -5.17 -2.29
C GLU A 365 8.10 -4.17 -3.37
N SER A 366 9.00 -4.58 -4.26
CA SER A 366 9.47 -3.73 -5.36
C SER A 366 8.31 -3.40 -6.29
N SER A 367 8.13 -2.11 -6.59
CA SER A 367 7.14 -1.65 -7.57
C SER A 367 7.35 -2.31 -8.95
N ALA A 368 8.58 -2.72 -9.29
CA ALA A 368 8.84 -3.43 -10.55
C ALA A 368 8.10 -4.78 -10.65
N ILE A 369 7.91 -5.48 -9.53
CA ILE A 369 7.14 -6.74 -9.47
C ILE A 369 5.67 -6.46 -9.81
N HIS A 370 5.10 -5.40 -9.23
CA HIS A 370 3.70 -5.03 -9.45
C HIS A 370 3.44 -4.53 -10.88
N ILE A 371 4.32 -3.70 -11.43
CA ILE A 371 4.23 -3.28 -12.84
C ILE A 371 4.41 -4.50 -13.76
N GLY A 372 5.36 -5.39 -13.43
CA GLY A 372 5.56 -6.64 -14.16
C GLY A 372 4.30 -7.51 -14.20
N LYS A 373 3.64 -7.70 -13.05
CA LYS A 373 2.35 -8.40 -12.95
C LYS A 373 1.32 -7.85 -13.94
N HIS A 374 1.05 -6.53 -13.89
CA HIS A 374 0.04 -5.91 -14.74
C HIS A 374 0.34 -6.04 -16.24
N LEU A 375 1.61 -5.91 -16.63
CA LEU A 375 1.99 -6.04 -18.03
C LEU A 375 2.00 -7.49 -18.51
N LEU A 376 2.32 -8.46 -17.63
CA LEU A 376 2.21 -9.90 -17.94
C LEU A 376 0.76 -10.35 -18.09
N GLU A 377 -0.17 -9.79 -17.29
CA GLU A 377 -1.62 -10.01 -17.45
C GLU A 377 -2.10 -9.60 -18.86
N GLU A 378 -1.51 -8.55 -19.41
CA GLU A 378 -1.74 -8.07 -20.79
C GLU A 378 -0.82 -8.73 -21.85
N ARG A 379 -0.15 -9.83 -21.49
CA ARG A 379 0.73 -10.63 -22.37
C ARG A 379 1.87 -9.83 -23.01
N ALA A 380 2.41 -8.84 -22.30
CA ALA A 380 3.66 -8.17 -22.70
C ALA A 380 4.85 -9.10 -22.49
N HIS A 381 5.89 -8.91 -23.31
CA HIS A 381 7.18 -9.58 -23.15
C HIS A 381 8.14 -8.64 -22.42
N LEU A 382 8.52 -8.99 -21.19
CA LEU A 382 9.40 -8.19 -20.35
C LEU A 382 10.88 -8.53 -20.61
N CYS A 383 11.69 -7.51 -20.88
CA CYS A 383 13.14 -7.61 -21.02
C CYS A 383 13.79 -6.89 -19.82
N VAL A 384 14.14 -7.62 -18.77
CA VAL A 384 14.56 -7.05 -17.48
C VAL A 384 16.07 -6.91 -17.41
N TYR A 385 16.54 -5.72 -17.00
CA TYR A 385 17.92 -5.48 -16.61
C TYR A 385 17.95 -4.78 -15.25
N ASP A 386 18.70 -5.35 -14.30
CA ASP A 386 19.05 -4.72 -13.04
C ASP A 386 20.54 -4.99 -12.74
N PRO A 387 21.32 -4.02 -12.23
CA PRO A 387 22.77 -4.17 -12.06
C PRO A 387 23.16 -5.13 -10.94
N LYS A 388 22.25 -5.44 -10.02
CA LYS A 388 22.54 -6.20 -8.79
C LYS A 388 21.59 -7.35 -8.53
N VAL A 389 20.36 -7.33 -9.07
CA VAL A 389 19.39 -8.41 -8.87
C VAL A 389 19.69 -9.60 -9.80
N PRO A 390 19.92 -10.82 -9.27
CA PRO A 390 20.15 -12.01 -10.10
C PRO A 390 18.90 -12.45 -10.86
N GLU A 391 19.08 -13.08 -12.03
CA GLU A 391 18.00 -13.63 -12.85
C GLU A 391 17.07 -14.56 -12.07
N THR A 392 17.63 -15.44 -11.23
CA THR A 392 16.86 -16.39 -10.42
C THR A 392 15.90 -15.68 -9.48
N VAL A 393 16.30 -14.54 -8.92
CA VAL A 393 15.45 -13.73 -8.03
C VAL A 393 14.33 -13.08 -8.84
N VAL A 394 14.63 -12.44 -9.97
CA VAL A 394 13.64 -11.83 -10.86
C VAL A 394 12.53 -12.82 -11.24
N ARG A 395 12.93 -14.02 -11.71
CA ARG A 395 11.98 -15.06 -12.13
C ARG A 395 11.15 -15.58 -10.97
N ASN A 396 11.76 -15.81 -9.81
CA ASN A 396 11.05 -16.30 -8.63
C ASN A 396 10.02 -15.28 -8.13
N GLU A 397 10.38 -14.00 -8.05
CA GLU A 397 9.47 -12.94 -7.60
C GLU A 397 8.27 -12.77 -8.53
N LEU A 398 8.48 -12.74 -9.84
CA LEU A 398 7.38 -12.66 -10.80
C LEU A 398 6.50 -13.91 -10.78
N ALA A 399 7.08 -15.09 -10.52
CA ALA A 399 6.32 -16.34 -10.38
C ALA A 399 5.46 -16.42 -9.10
N LEU A 400 5.66 -15.52 -8.13
CA LEU A 400 4.77 -15.38 -6.96
C LEU A 400 3.49 -14.60 -7.29
N VAL A 401 3.53 -13.76 -8.32
CA VAL A 401 2.43 -12.84 -8.68
C VAL A 401 1.84 -13.13 -10.07
N SER A 402 2.39 -14.09 -10.80
CA SER A 402 1.98 -14.51 -12.14
C SER A 402 2.22 -16.01 -12.34
N SER A 403 1.69 -16.61 -13.41
CA SER A 403 1.91 -18.04 -13.68
C SER A 403 3.37 -18.31 -14.06
N LYS A 404 3.89 -19.48 -13.66
CA LYS A 404 5.28 -19.88 -13.96
C LYS A 404 5.50 -19.99 -15.46
N GLU A 405 4.48 -20.43 -16.19
CA GLU A 405 4.46 -20.56 -17.64
C GLU A 405 4.61 -19.18 -18.30
N ALA A 406 3.85 -18.18 -17.84
CA ALA A 406 3.96 -16.82 -18.35
C ALA A 406 5.36 -16.23 -18.08
N VAL A 407 5.92 -16.45 -16.88
CA VAL A 407 7.28 -15.98 -16.56
C VAL A 407 8.34 -16.67 -17.43
N GLN A 408 8.16 -17.95 -17.74
CA GLN A 408 9.09 -18.69 -18.59
C GLN A 408 9.02 -18.23 -20.06
N GLU A 409 7.82 -17.92 -20.55
CA GLU A 409 7.60 -17.54 -21.96
C GLU A 409 7.84 -16.05 -22.24
N LEU A 410 7.50 -15.19 -21.29
CA LEU A 410 7.38 -13.74 -21.51
C LEU A 410 8.43 -12.92 -20.75
N VAL A 411 9.36 -13.53 -20.00
CA VAL A 411 10.39 -12.80 -19.24
C VAL A 411 11.78 -13.24 -19.64
N ASP A 412 12.54 -12.29 -20.19
CA ASP A 412 13.97 -12.41 -20.44
C ASP A 412 14.74 -11.50 -19.49
N VAL A 413 15.80 -12.03 -18.86
CA VAL A 413 16.69 -11.24 -17.98
C VAL A 413 18.05 -11.08 -18.64
N PHE A 414 18.55 -9.85 -18.66
CA PHE A 414 19.78 -9.47 -19.35
C PHE A 414 20.85 -9.01 -18.35
N GLN A 415 22.11 -9.25 -18.72
CA GLN A 415 23.29 -8.76 -17.98
C GLN A 415 23.82 -7.43 -18.53
N ASN A 416 23.29 -6.98 -19.67
CA ASN A 416 23.70 -5.76 -20.36
C ASN A 416 22.46 -4.95 -20.76
N PRO A 417 22.39 -3.64 -20.41
CA PRO A 417 21.24 -2.80 -20.69
C PRO A 417 21.00 -2.62 -22.20
N TYR A 418 22.06 -2.60 -23.01
CA TYR A 418 21.97 -2.42 -24.47
C TYR A 418 21.42 -3.67 -25.18
N ASP A 419 21.58 -4.85 -24.59
CA ASP A 419 20.97 -6.08 -25.11
C ASP A 419 19.48 -6.13 -24.78
N ALA A 420 19.09 -5.67 -23.58
CA ALA A 420 17.70 -5.62 -23.13
C ALA A 420 16.79 -4.74 -24.01
N VAL A 421 17.35 -3.74 -24.72
CA VAL A 421 16.59 -2.79 -25.54
C VAL A 421 16.55 -3.14 -27.04
N LYS A 422 17.17 -4.24 -27.48
CA LYS A 422 17.13 -4.63 -28.90
C LYS A 422 15.73 -5.03 -29.32
N ASN A 423 15.20 -4.37 -30.35
CA ASN A 423 13.86 -4.61 -30.90
C ASN A 423 12.71 -4.48 -29.88
N VAL A 424 12.91 -3.74 -28.78
CA VAL A 424 11.85 -3.42 -27.83
C VAL A 424 11.06 -2.19 -28.29
N HIS A 425 9.83 -2.06 -27.81
CA HIS A 425 8.96 -0.93 -28.15
C HIS A 425 9.07 0.21 -27.14
N SER A 426 9.32 -0.13 -25.88
CA SER A 426 9.47 0.86 -24.80
C SER A 426 10.56 0.48 -23.81
N ILE A 427 11.13 1.51 -23.17
CA ILE A 427 11.96 1.40 -21.97
C ILE A 427 11.13 1.92 -20.79
N VAL A 428 11.15 1.23 -19.65
CA VAL A 428 10.46 1.61 -18.42
C VAL A 428 11.47 1.66 -17.29
N ILE A 429 11.66 2.85 -16.70
CA ILE A 429 12.56 3.06 -15.57
C ILE A 429 11.79 2.82 -14.27
N LEU A 430 12.17 1.78 -13.53
CA LEU A 430 11.47 1.34 -12.32
C LEU A 430 12.32 1.44 -11.05
N THR A 431 13.63 1.65 -11.20
CA THR A 431 14.58 1.87 -10.09
C THR A 431 15.56 2.99 -10.44
N GLU A 432 15.86 3.85 -9.47
CA GLU A 432 16.69 5.05 -9.66
C GLU A 432 18.21 4.80 -9.69
N TRP A 433 18.67 3.72 -10.33
CA TRP A 433 20.11 3.46 -10.46
C TRP A 433 20.82 4.61 -11.18
N ASP A 434 21.94 5.08 -10.61
CA ASP A 434 22.63 6.26 -11.15
C ASP A 434 23.20 6.02 -12.55
N GLU A 435 23.62 4.79 -12.87
CA GLU A 435 24.12 4.42 -14.21
C GLU A 435 23.09 4.63 -15.34
N PHE A 436 21.78 4.63 -15.04
CA PHE A 436 20.74 4.82 -16.05
C PHE A 436 20.75 6.24 -16.62
N LYS A 437 21.27 7.23 -15.89
CA LYS A 437 21.33 8.63 -16.33
C LYS A 437 22.32 8.85 -17.47
N ASP A 438 23.38 8.04 -17.50
CA ASP A 438 24.57 8.27 -18.31
C ASP A 438 24.65 7.38 -19.55
N TYR A 439 23.64 6.54 -19.79
CA TYR A 439 23.62 5.65 -20.95
C TYR A 439 23.47 6.38 -22.29
N ASP A 440 23.99 5.74 -23.35
CA ASP A 440 23.88 6.21 -24.72
C ASP A 440 22.48 5.92 -25.27
N TYR A 441 21.55 6.82 -24.97
CA TYR A 441 20.17 6.74 -25.40
C TYR A 441 19.98 6.91 -26.91
N GLU A 442 20.93 7.52 -27.65
CA GLU A 442 20.88 7.57 -29.12
C GLU A 442 21.10 6.18 -29.69
N LYS A 443 22.12 5.46 -29.19
CA LYS A 443 22.37 4.07 -29.56
C LYS A 443 21.19 3.17 -29.19
N MET A 444 20.61 3.34 -27.99
CA MET A 444 19.42 2.58 -27.59
C MET A 444 18.23 2.87 -28.50
N PHE A 445 17.97 4.15 -28.80
CA PHE A 445 16.91 4.56 -29.72
C PHE A 445 17.05 3.88 -31.08
N LEU A 446 18.24 3.86 -31.67
CA LEU A 446 18.48 3.21 -32.97
C LEU A 446 18.19 1.70 -32.96
N ALA A 447 18.39 1.02 -31.82
CA ALA A 447 18.16 -0.42 -31.67
C ALA A 447 16.69 -0.80 -31.39
N MET A 448 15.84 0.17 -31.01
CA MET A 448 14.44 -0.05 -30.67
C MET A 448 13.50 -0.04 -31.88
N LYS A 449 12.30 -0.61 -31.72
CA LYS A 449 11.21 -0.44 -32.68
C LYS A 449 10.68 1.00 -32.68
N LYS A 450 9.95 1.39 -33.73
CA LYS A 450 9.38 2.72 -33.89
C LYS A 450 7.84 2.67 -33.96
N PRO A 451 7.12 3.63 -33.33
CA PRO A 451 7.66 4.68 -32.46
C PRO A 451 8.27 4.10 -31.17
N ALA A 452 9.38 4.69 -30.71
CA ALA A 452 10.07 4.25 -29.49
C ALA A 452 9.61 5.12 -28.32
N SER A 453 9.13 4.48 -27.24
CA SER A 453 8.66 5.18 -26.04
C SER A 453 9.61 4.97 -24.86
N ILE A 454 9.63 5.93 -23.93
CA ILE A 454 10.30 5.78 -22.65
C ILE A 454 9.40 6.29 -21.54
N PHE A 455 9.24 5.48 -20.49
CA PHE A 455 8.42 5.76 -19.32
C PHE A 455 9.33 5.89 -18.11
N ASP A 456 9.51 7.11 -17.61
CA ASP A 456 10.36 7.40 -16.47
C ASP A 456 9.54 7.41 -15.17
N GLY A 457 9.51 6.27 -14.48
CA GLY A 457 8.83 6.10 -13.20
C GLY A 457 9.63 6.61 -11.98
N ARG A 458 10.82 7.18 -12.19
CA ARG A 458 11.73 7.61 -11.11
C ARG A 458 12.24 9.04 -11.25
N LEU A 459 11.89 9.73 -12.33
CA LEU A 459 12.23 11.14 -12.60
C LEU A 459 13.74 11.41 -12.58
N ILE A 460 14.51 10.47 -13.15
CA ILE A 460 15.97 10.55 -13.18
C ILE A 460 16.54 10.98 -14.53
N LEU A 461 15.76 10.94 -15.60
CA LEU A 461 16.24 11.17 -16.95
C LEU A 461 16.10 12.63 -17.41
N ASP A 462 16.95 13.04 -18.35
CA ASP A 462 16.78 14.30 -19.09
C ASP A 462 15.75 14.11 -20.21
N HIS A 463 14.49 14.42 -19.89
CA HIS A 463 13.37 14.27 -20.82
C HIS A 463 13.50 15.13 -22.08
N ASN A 464 14.12 16.31 -22.00
CA ASN A 464 14.31 17.19 -23.15
C ASN A 464 15.32 16.61 -24.13
N LYS A 465 16.42 16.05 -23.61
CA LYS A 465 17.40 15.32 -24.43
C LYS A 465 16.76 14.13 -25.13
N LEU A 466 15.96 13.34 -24.42
CA LEU A 466 15.27 12.16 -24.98
C LEU A 466 14.26 12.53 -26.08
N LYS A 467 13.47 13.59 -25.88
CA LYS A 467 12.55 14.11 -26.90
C LYS A 467 13.30 14.53 -28.17
N LYS A 468 14.46 15.20 -28.03
CA LYS A 468 15.31 15.60 -29.17
C LYS A 468 15.88 14.41 -29.96
N ILE A 469 16.16 13.29 -29.29
CA ILE A 469 16.59 12.05 -29.95
C ILE A 469 15.43 11.44 -30.78
N GLY A 470 14.19 11.66 -30.35
CA GLY A 470 12.97 11.18 -31.03
C GLY A 470 12.13 10.21 -30.20
N PHE A 471 12.40 10.04 -28.91
CA PHE A 471 11.56 9.24 -28.02
C PHE A 471 10.21 9.91 -27.77
N ARG A 472 9.16 9.10 -27.66
CA ARG A 472 7.93 9.49 -26.96
C ARG A 472 8.19 9.35 -25.46
N VAL A 473 8.29 10.47 -24.76
CA VAL A 473 8.69 10.51 -23.34
C VAL A 473 7.47 10.71 -22.45
N PHE A 474 7.30 9.81 -21.49
CA PHE A 474 6.27 9.85 -20.45
C PHE A 474 6.93 9.73 -19.09
N SER A 475 6.37 10.40 -18.09
CA SER A 475 6.91 10.36 -16.74
C SER A 475 5.85 10.69 -15.72
N ILE A 476 6.07 10.24 -14.49
CA ILE A 476 5.21 10.56 -13.36
C ILE A 476 5.25 12.06 -13.06
N GLY A 477 4.09 12.67 -12.82
CA GLY A 477 3.99 14.05 -12.34
C GLY A 477 4.28 15.14 -13.37
N ILE A 478 4.29 14.81 -14.67
CA ILE A 478 4.48 15.77 -15.76
C ILE A 478 3.44 15.47 -16.84
N ALA A 479 2.67 16.49 -17.24
CA ALA A 479 1.69 16.34 -18.31
C ALA A 479 2.34 15.89 -19.63
N SER A 480 1.72 14.92 -20.31
CA SER A 480 2.16 14.43 -21.61
C SER A 480 1.87 15.47 -22.69
N THR A 481 2.85 16.32 -23.01
CA THR A 481 2.80 17.19 -24.19
C THR A 481 3.10 16.36 -25.44
N GLN A 482 2.09 16.01 -26.24
CA GLN A 482 2.32 15.42 -27.56
C GLN A 482 2.66 16.54 -28.58
N ASN A 483 3.88 16.45 -29.15
CA ASN A 483 4.47 17.12 -30.33
C ASN A 483 4.60 18.67 -30.45
N PRO A 484 5.82 19.17 -30.78
CA PRO A 484 6.07 20.54 -31.27
C PRO A 484 5.59 20.84 -32.70
N LEU A 485 4.94 19.89 -33.37
CA LEU A 485 4.48 20.09 -34.76
C LEU A 485 3.25 21.00 -34.85
N ASP A 486 2.51 21.18 -33.76
CA ASP A 486 1.33 22.06 -33.72
C ASP A 486 1.67 23.55 -33.53
N GLU A 487 2.91 23.90 -33.14
CA GLU A 487 3.31 25.30 -32.94
C GLU A 487 3.67 26.05 -34.24
N GLN A 488 3.88 25.36 -35.36
CA GLN A 488 4.24 26.01 -36.64
C GLN A 488 3.04 26.37 -37.53
N GLU A 489 1.84 25.81 -37.32
CA GLU A 489 0.67 26.12 -38.15
C GLU A 489 -0.13 27.34 -37.67
N LEU A 490 0.14 27.89 -36.48
CA LEU A 490 -0.58 29.05 -35.94
C LEU A 490 -0.16 30.42 -36.49
N THR A 491 0.78 30.50 -37.44
CA THR A 491 1.28 31.79 -37.98
C THR A 491 1.12 32.01 -39.48
N SER A 492 0.46 31.12 -40.24
CA SER A 492 0.17 31.40 -41.65
C SER A 492 -1.04 30.66 -42.19
N GLY A 493 -2.11 31.39 -42.52
CA GLY A 493 -3.13 30.89 -43.47
C GLY A 493 -4.57 31.04 -43.01
N SER A 494 -5.13 32.24 -43.20
CA SER A 494 -6.57 32.42 -43.34
C SER A 494 -7.07 31.68 -44.58
N SER A 495 -7.86 30.61 -44.42
CA SER A 495 -9.09 30.32 -45.18
C SER A 495 -9.45 28.81 -45.16
N SER A 496 -10.58 28.51 -44.51
CA SER A 496 -11.56 27.47 -44.88
C SER A 496 -11.06 26.05 -45.17
N ILE A 497 -11.03 25.22 -44.12
CA ILE A 497 -11.55 23.84 -44.15
C ILE A 497 -12.35 23.63 -42.85
N ASN A 498 -13.63 24.01 -42.88
CA ASN A 498 -14.60 23.58 -41.87
C ASN A 498 -15.18 22.23 -42.32
N SER A 499 -14.63 21.13 -41.82
CA SER A 499 -15.39 19.88 -41.66
C SER A 499 -14.69 18.93 -40.69
N ALA A 500 -15.30 18.80 -39.51
CA ALA A 500 -15.26 17.69 -38.57
C ALA A 500 -13.92 17.33 -37.92
N PHE A 501 -13.69 17.85 -36.71
CA PHE A 501 -13.47 17.07 -35.49
C PHE A 501 -13.77 18.00 -34.30
N ASP A 502 -15.05 18.11 -33.97
CA ASP A 502 -15.51 18.76 -32.73
C ASP A 502 -15.01 17.94 -31.53
N ILE A 503 -14.22 18.59 -30.68
CA ILE A 503 -13.89 18.12 -29.35
C ILE A 503 -15.05 18.55 -28.44
N SER A 504 -16.14 17.76 -28.40
CA SER A 504 -17.23 17.99 -27.42
C SER A 504 -18.18 16.79 -27.29
N ASP A 505 -17.84 15.82 -26.44
CA ASP A 505 -18.82 15.12 -25.60
C ASP A 505 -18.06 14.29 -24.54
N PRO A 506 -18.49 14.25 -23.26
CA PRO A 506 -17.91 13.32 -22.30
C PRO A 506 -18.21 11.90 -22.77
N LEU A 507 -17.15 11.11 -23.00
CA LEU A 507 -17.26 9.67 -23.28
C LEU A 507 -18.04 9.01 -22.13
N PHE A 508 -19.18 8.40 -22.45
CA PHE A 508 -19.94 7.60 -21.49
C PHE A 508 -19.10 6.40 -21.03
N PRO A 509 -19.20 5.98 -19.76
CA PRO A 509 -18.54 4.75 -19.32
C PRO A 509 -18.98 3.56 -20.16
N ASP A 510 -18.02 2.71 -20.51
CA ASP A 510 -18.29 1.49 -21.27
C ASP A 510 -19.38 0.66 -20.58
N GLY A 511 -20.42 0.31 -21.34
CA GLY A 511 -21.56 -0.46 -20.84
C GLY A 511 -22.70 0.35 -20.20
N ALA A 512 -22.50 1.63 -19.87
CA ALA A 512 -23.56 2.47 -19.28
C ALA A 512 -24.76 2.63 -20.23
N LEU A 513 -24.51 2.72 -21.54
CA LEU A 513 -25.52 2.80 -22.60
C LEU A 513 -26.31 1.49 -22.80
N GLN A 514 -26.01 0.42 -22.05
CA GLN A 514 -26.78 -0.83 -22.10
C GLN A 514 -28.03 -0.81 -21.22
N SER A 515 -28.21 0.22 -20.38
CA SER A 515 -29.41 0.37 -19.55
C SER A 515 -30.65 0.62 -20.41
N GLU A 516 -31.73 -0.10 -20.11
CA GLU A 516 -33.06 0.14 -20.69
C GLU A 516 -33.87 1.19 -19.88
N ILE A 517 -33.37 1.57 -18.70
CA ILE A 517 -33.98 2.55 -17.80
C ILE A 517 -33.41 3.95 -18.01
N LEU A 518 -32.09 4.08 -18.14
CA LEU A 518 -31.40 5.37 -18.12
C LEU A 518 -31.26 5.98 -19.51
N SER A 519 -31.60 7.27 -19.63
CA SER A 519 -31.23 8.07 -20.80
C SER A 519 -29.78 8.54 -20.70
N GLU A 520 -29.21 9.01 -21.81
CA GLU A 520 -27.88 9.62 -21.85
C GLU A 520 -27.72 10.77 -20.82
N SER A 521 -28.73 11.65 -20.70
CA SER A 521 -28.73 12.74 -19.72
C SER A 521 -28.70 12.21 -18.27
N MET A 522 -29.45 11.14 -18.00
CA MET A 522 -29.44 10.47 -16.69
C MET A 522 -28.10 9.81 -16.38
N ILE A 523 -27.47 9.18 -17.38
CA ILE A 523 -26.14 8.57 -17.23
C ILE A 523 -25.11 9.65 -16.89
N LYS A 524 -25.10 10.78 -17.61
CA LYS A 524 -24.19 11.90 -17.32
C LYS A 524 -24.35 12.39 -15.87
N GLN A 525 -25.59 12.49 -15.38
CA GLN A 525 -25.86 12.91 -14.01
C GLN A 525 -25.44 11.86 -12.97
N LEU A 526 -25.71 10.58 -13.21
CA LEU A 526 -25.32 9.50 -12.31
C LEU A 526 -23.81 9.34 -12.21
N VAL A 527 -23.08 9.43 -13.33
CA VAL A 527 -21.60 9.37 -13.34
C VAL A 527 -21.01 10.41 -12.38
N ASN A 528 -21.56 11.63 -12.35
CA ASN A 528 -21.10 12.68 -11.44
C ASN A 528 -21.47 12.45 -9.97
N ALA A 529 -22.47 11.60 -9.70
CA ALA A 529 -22.94 11.30 -8.35
C ALA A 529 -22.38 10.00 -7.77
N LEU A 530 -21.82 9.13 -8.61
CA LEU A 530 -21.20 7.89 -8.17
C LEU A 530 -19.88 8.18 -7.42
N PRO A 531 -19.48 7.33 -6.46
CA PRO A 531 -18.23 7.53 -5.73
C PRO A 531 -17.02 7.37 -6.65
N ALA A 532 -15.95 8.12 -6.39
CA ALA A 532 -14.72 8.10 -7.19
C ALA A 532 -14.11 6.70 -7.40
N ARG A 533 -14.37 5.74 -6.51
CA ARG A 533 -13.92 4.34 -6.66
C ARG A 533 -14.55 3.62 -7.87
N THR A 534 -15.66 4.13 -8.40
CA THR A 534 -16.31 3.61 -9.61
C THR A 534 -15.82 4.27 -10.90
N ASP A 535 -15.03 5.34 -10.80
CA ASP A 535 -14.54 6.09 -11.95
C ASP A 535 -13.58 5.24 -12.79
N GLY A 536 -13.75 5.28 -14.11
CA GLY A 536 -12.91 4.56 -15.06
C GLY A 536 -13.23 3.07 -15.21
N TYR A 537 -14.13 2.50 -14.40
CA TYR A 537 -14.58 1.12 -14.55
C TYR A 537 -15.83 1.00 -15.43
N PRO A 538 -15.93 -0.05 -16.27
CA PRO A 538 -17.11 -0.27 -17.09
C PRO A 538 -18.31 -0.62 -16.22
N TRP A 539 -19.50 -0.16 -16.63
CA TRP A 539 -20.77 -0.56 -16.05
C TRP A 539 -21.14 -1.93 -16.62
N VAL A 540 -20.97 -2.97 -15.81
CA VAL A 540 -21.22 -4.35 -16.23
C VAL A 540 -22.64 -4.74 -15.84
N PRO A 541 -23.54 -5.07 -16.80
CA PRO A 541 -24.90 -5.48 -16.47
C PRO A 541 -24.90 -6.84 -15.77
N ILE A 542 -25.38 -6.86 -14.53
CA ILE A 542 -25.53 -8.08 -13.72
C ILE A 542 -26.91 -8.69 -13.94
N TYR A 543 -27.94 -7.84 -13.93
CA TYR A 543 -29.34 -8.24 -13.99
C TYR A 543 -30.17 -7.24 -14.77
N ASN A 544 -31.13 -7.75 -15.54
CA ASN A 544 -32.16 -6.96 -16.21
C ASN A 544 -33.45 -7.79 -16.21
N SER A 545 -34.54 -7.24 -15.69
CA SER A 545 -35.78 -7.98 -15.46
C SER A 545 -36.48 -8.43 -16.75
N VAL A 546 -36.25 -7.75 -17.88
CA VAL A 546 -36.75 -8.17 -19.20
C VAL A 546 -36.05 -9.45 -19.64
N LYS A 547 -34.73 -9.53 -19.45
CA LYS A 547 -33.90 -10.68 -19.86
C LYS A 547 -33.90 -11.82 -18.84
N ASN A 548 -34.02 -11.51 -17.56
CA ASN A 548 -33.84 -12.48 -16.46
C ASN A 548 -35.13 -12.83 -15.73
N GLY A 549 -36.24 -12.18 -16.08
CA GLY A 549 -37.51 -12.28 -15.39
C GLY A 549 -37.53 -11.45 -14.11
N PHE A 550 -38.68 -11.48 -13.44
CA PHE A 550 -38.95 -10.77 -12.19
C PHE A 550 -38.84 -11.75 -11.01
N CYS A 551 -37.61 -11.98 -10.54
CA CYS A 551 -37.35 -13.00 -9.53
C CYS A 551 -36.08 -12.71 -8.72
N LEU A 552 -36.25 -12.43 -7.42
CA LEU A 552 -35.17 -12.11 -6.49
C LEU A 552 -34.16 -13.26 -6.34
N SER A 553 -34.60 -14.51 -6.35
CA SER A 553 -33.69 -15.66 -6.30
C SER A 553 -32.76 -15.76 -7.53
N THR A 554 -33.24 -15.32 -8.70
CA THR A 554 -32.40 -15.24 -9.90
C THR A 554 -31.43 -14.07 -9.82
N LEU A 555 -31.84 -12.95 -9.21
CA LEU A 555 -30.96 -11.82 -8.92
C LEU A 555 -29.80 -12.23 -8.01
N TYR A 556 -30.07 -12.91 -6.88
CA TYR A 556 -29.01 -13.41 -6.00
C TYR A 556 -28.04 -14.35 -6.71
N ARG A 557 -28.54 -15.28 -7.54
CA ARG A 557 -27.67 -16.18 -8.32
C ARG A 557 -26.78 -15.43 -9.32
N LYS A 558 -27.27 -14.32 -9.89
CA LYS A 558 -26.49 -13.46 -10.80
C LYS A 558 -25.45 -12.61 -10.06
N MET A 559 -25.72 -12.30 -8.80
CA MET A 559 -24.83 -11.55 -7.90
C MET A 559 -23.74 -12.42 -7.26
N GLU A 560 -23.90 -13.74 -7.23
CA GLU A 560 -22.92 -14.66 -6.60
C GLU A 560 -21.48 -14.49 -7.10
N PRO A 561 -21.19 -14.36 -8.41
CA PRO A 561 -19.83 -14.11 -8.89
C PRO A 561 -19.24 -12.75 -8.47
N TRP A 562 -20.08 -11.83 -8.00
CA TRP A 562 -19.70 -10.48 -7.60
C TRP A 562 -19.43 -10.34 -6.10
N LEU A 563 -19.68 -11.39 -5.32
CA LEU A 563 -19.47 -11.36 -3.86
C LEU A 563 -17.99 -11.28 -3.47
N ASP A 564 -17.10 -11.84 -4.29
CA ASP A 564 -15.66 -11.88 -4.01
C ASP A 564 -14.89 -10.65 -4.52
N VAL A 565 -15.57 -9.75 -5.26
CA VAL A 565 -14.95 -8.59 -5.95
C VAL A 565 -15.06 -7.31 -5.13
N TYR A 566 -15.78 -7.31 -3.99
CA TYR A 566 -16.00 -6.13 -3.12
C TYR A 566 -16.36 -4.85 -3.90
N SER A 567 -17.26 -4.98 -4.87
CA SER A 567 -17.70 -3.87 -5.71
C SER A 567 -19.05 -3.30 -5.30
N PRO A 568 -19.22 -1.96 -5.36
CA PRO A 568 -20.55 -1.39 -5.32
C PRO A 568 -21.40 -1.89 -6.47
N VAL A 569 -22.71 -1.86 -6.27
CA VAL A 569 -23.72 -2.27 -7.26
C VAL A 569 -24.74 -1.16 -7.38
N LEU A 570 -24.98 -0.72 -8.61
CA LEU A 570 -26.01 0.25 -8.95
C LEU A 570 -27.31 -0.50 -9.24
N LEU A 571 -28.33 -0.26 -8.43
CA LEU A 571 -29.68 -0.79 -8.58
C LEU A 571 -30.58 0.30 -9.20
N LEU A 572 -31.31 -0.08 -10.25
CA LEU A 572 -32.17 0.82 -11.01
C LEU A 572 -33.59 0.26 -11.05
N VAL A 573 -34.56 1.14 -10.77
CA VAL A 573 -35.98 0.85 -10.78
C VAL A 573 -36.67 1.85 -11.69
N ARG A 574 -37.51 1.35 -12.60
CA ARG A 574 -38.54 2.13 -13.26
C ARG A 574 -39.89 1.62 -12.81
N ASP A 575 -40.75 2.49 -12.27
CA ASP A 575 -42.12 2.12 -11.90
C ASP A 575 -43.08 2.17 -13.10
N ASP A 576 -44.31 1.66 -12.92
CA ASP A 576 -45.36 1.66 -13.94
C ASP A 576 -45.91 3.05 -14.30
N ARG A 577 -45.50 4.08 -13.57
CA ARG A 577 -45.79 5.49 -13.84
C ARG A 577 -44.64 6.22 -14.53
N GLY A 578 -43.54 5.51 -14.79
CA GLY A 578 -42.37 6.03 -15.48
C GLY A 578 -41.36 6.75 -14.58
N GLY A 579 -41.54 6.74 -13.26
CA GLY A 579 -40.57 7.26 -12.31
C GLY A 579 -39.30 6.41 -12.30
N VAL A 580 -38.13 7.06 -12.32
CA VAL A 580 -36.82 6.40 -12.30
C VAL A 580 -36.09 6.72 -11.01
N PHE A 581 -35.74 5.70 -10.25
CA PHE A 581 -35.06 5.82 -8.96
C PHE A 581 -34.28 4.55 -8.65
N GLY A 582 -33.51 4.57 -7.58
CA GLY A 582 -32.67 3.43 -7.25
C GLY A 582 -31.76 3.64 -6.06
N ALA A 583 -30.74 2.80 -5.99
CA ALA A 583 -29.75 2.83 -4.94
C ALA A 583 -28.38 2.47 -5.50
N LEU A 584 -27.34 3.09 -4.97
CA LEU A 584 -26.02 2.48 -4.96
C LEU A 584 -25.86 1.73 -3.63
N ILE A 585 -25.37 0.50 -3.68
CA ILE A 585 -25.01 -0.29 -2.49
C ILE A 585 -23.53 -0.67 -2.55
N SER A 586 -22.90 -0.85 -1.40
CA SER A 586 -21.45 -1.07 -1.31
C SER A 586 -20.99 -2.46 -1.74
N ASP A 587 -21.88 -3.45 -1.77
CA ASP A 587 -21.58 -4.86 -2.00
C ASP A 587 -22.67 -5.53 -2.84
N ALA A 588 -22.33 -6.61 -3.53
CA ALA A 588 -23.30 -7.44 -4.25
C ALA A 588 -24.36 -8.03 -3.31
N LEU A 589 -25.61 -8.06 -3.78
CA LEU A 589 -26.75 -8.55 -3.01
C LEU A 589 -26.59 -10.03 -2.67
N ARG A 590 -26.70 -10.35 -1.38
CA ARG A 590 -26.72 -11.73 -0.85
C ARG A 590 -27.77 -11.89 0.23
N GLN A 591 -28.27 -13.11 0.42
CA GLN A 591 -29.11 -13.37 1.59
C GLN A 591 -28.28 -13.20 2.87
N CYS A 592 -28.78 -12.39 3.80
CA CYS A 592 -28.11 -12.11 5.07
C CYS A 592 -29.14 -11.95 6.19
N GLU A 593 -28.82 -12.45 7.40
CA GLU A 593 -29.69 -12.32 8.58
C GLU A 593 -29.53 -10.94 9.28
N HIS A 594 -28.58 -10.12 8.82
CA HIS A 594 -28.26 -8.83 9.40
C HIS A 594 -28.07 -7.78 8.30
N TYR A 595 -28.25 -6.50 8.67
CA TYR A 595 -27.93 -5.40 7.79
C TYR A 595 -26.44 -5.39 7.43
N TYR A 596 -26.11 -5.10 6.18
CA TYR A 596 -24.74 -4.92 5.71
C TYR A 596 -24.62 -3.71 4.79
N GLY A 597 -23.37 -3.31 4.57
CA GLY A 597 -22.98 -2.26 3.65
C GLY A 597 -22.23 -1.11 4.34
N THR A 598 -21.64 -0.22 3.54
CA THR A 598 -20.78 0.86 4.04
C THR A 598 -21.34 2.25 3.70
N ALA A 599 -21.03 3.22 4.56
CA ALA A 599 -21.53 4.59 4.46
C ALA A 599 -21.02 5.39 3.25
N ASP A 600 -19.80 5.10 2.81
CA ASP A 600 -19.09 5.78 1.72
C ASP A 600 -19.58 5.36 0.33
N ALA A 601 -20.40 4.32 0.24
CA ALA A 601 -20.83 3.73 -1.03
C ALA A 601 -22.29 3.30 -1.08
N CYS A 602 -23.07 3.66 -0.07
CA CYS A 602 -24.52 3.47 -0.06
C CYS A 602 -25.23 4.83 -0.14
N PHE A 603 -26.08 5.02 -1.16
CA PHE A 603 -27.01 6.15 -1.21
C PHE A 603 -28.26 5.78 -2.03
N LEU A 604 -29.36 6.48 -1.79
CA LEU A 604 -30.58 6.39 -2.60
C LEU A 604 -30.64 7.54 -3.58
N PHE A 605 -31.31 7.37 -4.72
CA PHE A 605 -31.54 8.47 -5.65
C PHE A 605 -32.87 8.36 -6.37
N LYS A 606 -33.32 9.48 -6.92
CA LYS A 606 -34.47 9.56 -7.83
C LYS A 606 -34.25 10.64 -8.88
N PHE A 607 -34.92 10.50 -10.02
CA PHE A 607 -35.01 11.54 -11.03
C PHE A 607 -36.36 12.25 -10.92
N THR A 608 -36.35 13.58 -10.90
CA THR A 608 -37.56 14.41 -10.80
C THR A 608 -37.63 15.44 -11.91
N GLU A 609 -38.83 15.93 -12.22
CA GLU A 609 -38.96 17.12 -13.07
C GLU A 609 -38.34 18.34 -12.37
N PRO A 610 -37.79 19.31 -13.12
CA PRO A 610 -37.33 20.57 -12.56
C PRO A 610 -38.48 21.28 -11.84
N GLU A 611 -38.25 21.73 -10.59
CA GLU A 611 -39.26 22.53 -9.89
C GLU A 611 -39.47 23.88 -10.60
N ASN A 612 -40.71 24.18 -11.00
CA ASN A 612 -41.08 25.52 -11.47
C ASN A 612 -40.89 26.52 -10.32
N LEU A 613 -39.89 27.40 -10.44
CA LEU A 613 -39.79 28.62 -9.62
C LEU A 613 -41.10 29.44 -9.79
N PRO A 614 -41.60 30.12 -8.74
CA PRO A 614 -42.81 30.93 -8.87
C PRO A 614 -42.55 32.11 -9.82
N ASP A 615 -43.36 32.18 -10.89
CA ASP A 615 -43.42 33.30 -11.82
C ASP A 615 -43.82 34.60 -11.09
N GLU A 616 -42.84 35.48 -10.84
CA GLU A 616 -43.06 36.92 -10.74
C GLU A 616 -42.63 37.56 -12.07
N ASN A 617 -43.48 37.47 -13.09
CA ASN A 617 -43.80 38.52 -14.08
C ASN A 617 -44.51 37.90 -15.28
N LYS A 618 -45.81 38.16 -15.39
CA LYS A 618 -46.54 38.01 -16.64
C LYS A 618 -46.10 39.13 -17.58
N ASP A 619 -45.53 38.78 -18.72
CA ASP A 619 -45.81 39.48 -19.96
C ASP A 619 -45.82 38.48 -21.13
N GLU A 620 -46.85 38.62 -21.95
CA GLU A 620 -47.21 37.77 -23.07
C GLU A 620 -46.20 37.89 -24.21
N ASP A 621 -45.58 36.78 -24.63
CA ASP A 621 -45.33 36.58 -26.06
C ASP A 621 -45.26 35.09 -26.42
N LEU A 622 -46.22 34.64 -27.23
CA LEU A 622 -46.26 33.29 -27.77
C LEU A 622 -45.34 33.19 -28.99
N SER A 623 -44.14 32.63 -28.80
CA SER A 623 -43.47 31.93 -29.89
C SER A 623 -42.70 30.72 -29.37
N ARG A 624 -42.87 29.60 -30.09
CA ARG A 624 -42.44 28.25 -29.75
C ARG A 624 -40.95 28.18 -29.39
N SER A 625 -40.66 27.84 -28.14
CA SER A 625 -39.37 27.31 -27.71
C SER A 625 -39.62 25.94 -27.06
N THR A 626 -39.09 24.88 -27.66
CA THR A 626 -38.97 23.54 -27.08
C THR A 626 -38.06 23.61 -25.85
N VAL A 627 -38.66 23.74 -24.67
CA VAL A 627 -37.97 23.59 -23.39
C VAL A 627 -37.54 22.13 -23.26
N SER A 628 -36.24 21.86 -23.08
CA SER A 628 -35.76 20.49 -22.83
C SER A 628 -36.25 20.05 -21.45
N THR A 629 -37.16 19.08 -21.43
CA THR A 629 -37.69 18.42 -20.23
C THR A 629 -36.70 17.36 -19.73
N ASP A 630 -35.51 17.77 -19.33
CA ASP A 630 -34.52 16.85 -18.77
C ASP A 630 -34.77 16.68 -17.28
N LEU A 631 -34.96 15.42 -16.85
CA LEU A 631 -35.13 15.07 -15.44
C LEU A 631 -33.83 15.34 -14.65
N ILE A 632 -33.97 15.77 -13.40
CA ILE A 632 -32.86 16.12 -12.50
C ILE A 632 -32.65 15.02 -11.46
N LEU A 633 -31.40 14.59 -11.28
CA LEU A 633 -30.97 13.63 -10.28
C LEU A 633 -30.95 14.26 -8.88
N LYS A 634 -31.63 13.61 -7.93
CA LYS A 634 -31.57 13.92 -6.49
C LYS A 634 -31.04 12.71 -5.73
N CYS A 635 -29.94 12.89 -5.01
CA CYS A 635 -29.31 11.84 -4.20
C CYS A 635 -29.52 12.07 -2.69
N PHE A 636 -29.71 10.97 -1.95
CA PHE A 636 -29.93 10.91 -0.51
C PHE A 636 -28.83 10.06 0.13
N HIS A 637 -27.86 10.74 0.74
CA HIS A 637 -26.70 10.12 1.34
C HIS A 637 -26.95 9.72 2.80
N TRP A 638 -26.05 8.89 3.34
CA TRP A 638 -26.13 8.44 4.72
C TRP A 638 -26.17 9.59 5.72
N THR A 639 -27.11 9.54 6.66
CA THR A 639 -27.33 10.61 7.66
C THR A 639 -26.40 10.53 8.87
N GLY A 640 -25.69 9.42 9.06
CA GLY A 640 -24.92 9.14 10.27
C GLY A 640 -25.73 8.52 11.43
N LYS A 641 -27.06 8.40 11.31
CA LYS A 641 -27.94 8.04 12.44
C LYS A 641 -27.95 6.54 12.81
N ASN A 642 -27.83 5.65 11.83
CA ASN A 642 -27.80 4.19 12.03
C ASN A 642 -27.05 3.52 10.87
N GLN A 643 -26.80 2.21 10.92
CA GLN A 643 -26.10 1.46 9.85
C GLN A 643 -27.02 0.46 9.13
N PHE A 644 -28.30 0.80 8.96
CA PHE A 644 -29.30 -0.06 8.32
C PHE A 644 -29.30 0.11 6.79
N PHE A 645 -28.17 -0.19 6.15
CA PHE A 645 -27.97 0.07 4.71
C PHE A 645 -28.68 -0.92 3.80
N VAL A 646 -28.37 -2.21 3.89
CA VAL A 646 -28.98 -3.26 3.06
C VAL A 646 -29.43 -4.41 3.95
N ASP A 647 -30.71 -4.76 3.87
CA ASP A 647 -31.29 -5.97 4.48
C ASP A 647 -31.95 -6.77 3.36
N SER A 648 -31.46 -7.99 3.16
CA SER A 648 -31.81 -8.78 1.99
C SER A 648 -32.05 -10.22 2.42
N ALA A 649 -33.33 -10.58 2.42
CA ALA A 649 -33.86 -11.86 2.83
C ALA A 649 -34.31 -12.66 1.61
N ARG A 650 -34.88 -13.84 1.85
CA ARG A 650 -35.45 -14.66 0.77
C ARG A 650 -36.72 -14.02 0.19
N GLU A 651 -37.47 -13.31 1.03
CA GLU A 651 -38.78 -12.75 0.72
C GLU A 651 -38.73 -11.31 0.20
N PHE A 652 -37.63 -10.59 0.43
CA PHE A 652 -37.51 -9.18 0.07
C PHE A 652 -36.07 -8.67 0.03
N ILE A 653 -35.89 -7.49 -0.55
CA ILE A 653 -34.71 -6.63 -0.32
C ILE A 653 -35.14 -5.25 0.16
N SER A 654 -34.37 -4.68 1.07
CA SER A 654 -34.60 -3.38 1.70
C SER A 654 -33.31 -2.59 1.72
N ILE A 655 -33.35 -1.35 1.24
CA ILE A 655 -32.24 -0.40 1.22
C ILE A 655 -32.62 0.83 2.05
N GLY A 656 -31.84 1.09 3.10
CA GLY A 656 -32.13 2.10 4.11
C GLY A 656 -33.23 1.68 5.06
N GLY A 657 -33.05 1.92 6.35
CA GLY A 657 -33.95 1.50 7.41
C GLY A 657 -34.14 2.52 8.54
N GLY A 658 -34.82 2.08 9.60
CA GLY A 658 -35.08 2.88 10.80
C GLY A 658 -36.57 3.03 11.08
N GLN A 659 -36.96 2.83 12.34
CA GLN A 659 -38.36 2.90 12.80
C GLN A 659 -39.37 2.05 11.98
N GLY A 660 -38.93 0.89 11.46
CA GLY A 660 -39.79 -0.02 10.69
C GLY A 660 -40.13 0.45 9.27
N LYS A 661 -39.46 1.50 8.78
CA LYS A 661 -39.60 2.04 7.42
C LYS A 661 -38.34 1.77 6.62
N SER A 662 -38.51 1.63 5.31
CA SER A 662 -37.42 1.39 4.37
C SER A 662 -37.38 2.46 3.28
N GLY A 663 -36.17 2.90 2.93
CA GLY A 663 -35.98 3.88 1.86
C GLY A 663 -36.43 3.34 0.50
N LEU A 664 -36.02 2.10 0.21
CA LEU A 664 -36.49 1.31 -0.92
C LEU A 664 -36.68 -0.15 -0.46
N TRP A 665 -37.85 -0.72 -0.68
CA TRP A 665 -38.15 -2.13 -0.40
C TRP A 665 -38.74 -2.77 -1.65
N LEU A 666 -38.35 -4.01 -1.96
CA LEU A 666 -38.85 -4.79 -3.09
C LEU A 666 -39.20 -6.21 -2.65
N ASP A 667 -40.29 -6.77 -3.17
CA ASP A 667 -40.75 -8.13 -2.89
C ASP A 667 -39.87 -9.20 -3.57
N ASN A 668 -40.08 -10.48 -3.22
CA ASN A 668 -39.35 -11.61 -3.82
C ASN A 668 -39.57 -11.79 -5.32
N ASN A 669 -40.64 -11.20 -5.86
CA ASN A 669 -40.93 -11.20 -7.28
C ASN A 669 -40.33 -9.97 -7.96
N LEU A 670 -39.73 -9.01 -7.25
CA LEU A 670 -39.26 -7.74 -7.79
C LEU A 670 -40.35 -6.97 -8.57
N ASN A 671 -41.62 -7.27 -8.34
CA ASN A 671 -42.77 -6.71 -9.07
C ASN A 671 -43.48 -5.63 -8.25
N HIS A 672 -43.38 -5.69 -6.93
CA HIS A 672 -43.95 -4.71 -6.03
C HIS A 672 -42.86 -4.11 -5.16
N GLY A 673 -42.96 -2.81 -4.96
CA GLY A 673 -42.05 -2.09 -4.09
C GLY A 673 -42.77 -1.10 -3.19
N ARG A 674 -42.04 -0.70 -2.15
CA ARG A 674 -42.43 0.36 -1.24
C ARG A 674 -41.27 1.31 -1.00
N SER A 675 -41.51 2.61 -1.03
CA SER A 675 -40.53 3.63 -0.68
C SER A 675 -41.10 4.54 0.40
N GLN A 676 -40.37 4.71 1.48
CA GLN A 676 -40.76 5.56 2.60
C GLN A 676 -39.56 6.37 3.07
N LYS A 677 -39.84 7.47 3.78
CA LYS A 677 -38.79 8.19 4.49
C LYS A 677 -38.20 7.31 5.59
N CYS A 678 -36.88 7.08 5.53
CA CYS A 678 -36.15 6.30 6.53
C CYS A 678 -35.08 7.14 7.23
N GLU A 679 -34.63 6.70 8.41
CA GLU A 679 -33.61 7.41 9.17
C GLU A 679 -32.22 7.30 8.53
N THR A 680 -31.92 6.19 7.84
CA THR A 680 -30.59 5.92 7.26
C THR A 680 -30.19 6.98 6.22
N PHE A 681 -31.12 7.44 5.39
CA PHE A 681 -30.84 8.36 4.27
C PHE A 681 -31.62 9.69 4.34
N ASP A 682 -32.56 9.83 5.27
CA ASP A 682 -33.53 10.95 5.33
C ASP A 682 -34.23 11.23 3.99
N ASN A 683 -34.38 10.19 3.17
CA ASN A 683 -34.95 10.30 1.83
C ASN A 683 -36.43 10.70 1.88
N GLU A 684 -36.90 11.31 0.81
CA GLU A 684 -38.34 11.35 0.52
C GLU A 684 -38.78 10.05 -0.17
N VAL A 685 -40.09 9.90 -0.42
CA VAL A 685 -40.61 8.81 -1.23
C VAL A 685 -39.97 8.90 -2.63
N LEU A 686 -39.26 7.84 -3.03
CA LEU A 686 -38.48 7.80 -4.27
C LEU A 686 -39.38 7.70 -5.51
N SER A 687 -40.45 6.93 -5.39
CA SER A 687 -41.53 6.78 -6.37
C SER A 687 -42.55 7.93 -6.27
N GLY A 688 -43.53 7.95 -7.18
CA GLY A 688 -44.66 8.90 -7.11
C GLY A 688 -45.59 8.69 -5.91
N GLU A 689 -45.65 7.48 -5.36
CA GLU A 689 -46.41 7.12 -4.14
C GLU A 689 -45.61 6.14 -3.28
N GLU A 690 -46.02 5.93 -2.03
CA GLU A 690 -45.32 5.00 -1.13
C GLU A 690 -45.29 3.56 -1.66
N GLU A 691 -46.36 3.08 -2.30
CA GLU A 691 -46.41 1.77 -2.95
C GLU A 691 -46.37 1.92 -4.47
N PHE A 692 -45.62 1.05 -5.14
CA PHE A 692 -45.45 1.09 -6.58
C PHE A 692 -45.30 -0.30 -7.18
N ARG A 693 -45.62 -0.42 -8.47
CA ARG A 693 -45.32 -1.61 -9.27
C ARG A 693 -44.08 -1.35 -10.09
N VAL A 694 -43.19 -2.33 -10.13
CA VAL A 694 -41.95 -2.25 -10.90
C VAL A 694 -42.26 -2.59 -12.35
N GLN A 695 -41.96 -1.66 -13.26
CA GLN A 695 -42.01 -1.89 -14.70
C GLN A 695 -40.69 -2.51 -15.21
N LEU A 696 -39.55 -2.01 -14.72
CA LEU A 696 -38.21 -2.51 -15.05
C LEU A 696 -37.31 -2.47 -13.82
N PHE A 697 -36.46 -3.49 -13.69
CA PHE A 697 -35.42 -3.55 -12.67
C PHE A 697 -34.09 -3.93 -13.33
N GLU A 698 -33.04 -3.15 -13.09
CA GLU A 698 -31.70 -3.42 -13.56
C GLU A 698 -30.68 -3.34 -12.42
N ALA A 699 -29.60 -4.10 -12.54
CA ALA A 699 -28.47 -4.02 -11.64
C ALA A 699 -27.15 -4.04 -12.43
N PHE A 700 -26.28 -3.09 -12.12
CA PHE A 700 -24.95 -2.95 -12.72
C PHE A 700 -23.88 -3.06 -11.65
N GLY A 701 -22.81 -3.81 -11.94
CA GLY A 701 -21.60 -3.85 -11.14
C GLY A 701 -20.48 -3.06 -11.80
N PHE A 702 -19.47 -2.72 -11.02
CA PHE A 702 -18.25 -2.06 -11.49
C PHE A 702 -17.12 -3.09 -11.31
N HIS A 703 -16.53 -3.60 -12.39
CA HIS A 703 -15.48 -4.63 -12.24
C HIS A 703 -14.17 -3.98 -11.81
N MET A 704 -14.02 -3.76 -10.51
CA MET A 704 -12.89 -3.07 -9.86
C MET A 704 -11.66 -3.96 -9.67
#